data_AF-A0A7C8UWH6-F1
#
_entry.id   AF-A0A7C8UWH6-F1
#
_cell.length_a   1.000
_cell.length_b   1.000
_cell.length_c   1.000
_cell.angle_alpha   90.00
_cell.angle_beta   90.00
_cell.angle_gamma   90.00
#
_symmetry.space_group_name_H-M   'P 1'
#
loop_
_entity.id
_entity.type
_entity.pdbx_description
1 polymer ?
#
loop_
_entity_poly.entity_id
_entity_poly.type
_entity_poly.pdbx_seq_one_letter_code
_entity_poly.pdbx_strand_id
1 'polypeptide(L)'
;MVLQDITIPTIEHDIEAFLKGAFSTIRAEFNSQNMAQISQDWPGDEKIERLAKMVVPLFIFAATICRFVGDTADWDPQGRLANILEDKALLGASQLDQTYLPVLKRLETQQSRPQFKKFCGDFRLIIGSIVLDIDAKLHNLHSVLSVPSDSSLPVRLLHLSFREFLIDSEKDINNHWFRIDEEQTHGMVSARCLEILSESLKENMCSMGYPGMKRSEVDPTKIEGFFPSHFRYGCLYWVHHFVHSGKRIHDNDAVHSFLRKHLLHWFEALSLLRGINHSIKFIDTFCSLAEERRGREALNFLRDAKRFILQNWWIINEAPLQIYSSALIFSPQKSIVRVKFQSCIPKWIRRLPKTAQSWGAELQKLEAHMRSGMNLIFLPDGRLVSASKDGTIAFWDIVTGEKLKIFEPIYDHTPIMAISTDGLIAQALTGGSIVIWDIETNEIIRKLGRDDGQVVNLGFMAIGLLASTTESSAKTVKVWDIVTGDILKEFEHDEPVSALGFSSGEQLASGLRDGRICIWDTVSGENTMVLKGRPSDRVDILIFSPKTNLASVSLYLVKIWDLMTGYQIKELEEKEVILSVCFTSNGDLVSSLRNGTINIWNAVEGELLKSLKGYKEVIVSVAFSFTDMKLASASLEGIIRLWDPAEDSEALEAKINRNSGYIGLLRVSPDLKYIAIDLGRDGIQIWDTATLEKTKSLEIGVPLESIAFSPDGKWLAFTKSTSSRYYADTGI
;
A
#
# COMPACT_ATOMS: atom_id res chain seq x y z
N MET A 1 6.95 -22.81 23.78
CA MET A 1 6.89 -23.24 25.19
C MET A 1 6.80 -21.96 26.01
N VAL A 2 5.65 -21.72 26.64
CA VAL A 2 5.30 -20.44 27.26
C VAL A 2 6.06 -20.32 28.58
N LEU A 3 6.94 -19.32 28.70
CA LEU A 3 7.86 -19.08 29.83
C LEU A 3 7.19 -18.42 31.06
N GLN A 4 5.85 -18.38 31.12
CA GLN A 4 5.11 -17.56 32.10
C GLN A 4 4.68 -18.27 33.39
N ASP A 5 4.92 -19.57 33.58
CA ASP A 5 4.45 -20.33 34.76
C ASP A 5 5.56 -20.98 35.61
N ILE A 6 6.75 -20.37 35.70
CA ILE A 6 7.81 -20.87 36.60
C ILE A 6 7.72 -20.15 37.94
N THR A 7 7.60 -20.90 39.04
CA THR A 7 7.53 -20.30 40.39
C THR A 7 8.87 -19.67 40.78
N ILE A 8 8.82 -18.50 41.43
CA ILE A 8 9.99 -17.73 41.89
C ILE A 8 11.04 -18.60 42.63
N PRO A 9 10.68 -19.53 43.53
CA PRO A 9 11.64 -20.39 44.20
C PRO A 9 12.38 -21.34 43.25
N THR A 10 11.73 -21.79 42.17
CA THR A 10 12.37 -22.62 41.15
C THR A 10 13.40 -21.81 40.36
N ILE A 11 13.05 -20.57 40.01
CA ILE A 11 13.97 -19.65 39.31
C ILE A 11 15.18 -19.32 40.19
N GLU A 12 14.97 -19.09 41.49
CA GLU A 12 16.03 -18.85 42.47
C GLU A 12 17.00 -20.03 42.55
N HIS A 13 16.48 -21.26 42.65
CA HIS A 13 17.29 -22.47 42.69
C HIS A 13 18.13 -22.67 41.42
N ASP A 14 17.54 -22.44 40.24
CA ASP A 14 18.23 -22.58 38.96
C ASP A 14 19.33 -21.51 38.78
N ILE A 15 19.08 -20.28 39.24
CA ILE A 15 20.07 -19.21 39.25
C ILE A 15 21.22 -19.53 40.22
N GLU A 16 20.93 -20.04 41.43
CA GLU A 16 21.97 -20.47 42.38
C GLU A 16 22.88 -21.55 41.78
N ALA A 17 22.27 -22.57 41.17
CA ALA A 17 23.02 -23.65 40.52
C ALA A 17 23.90 -23.12 39.38
N PHE A 18 23.37 -22.20 38.56
CA PHE A 18 24.14 -21.54 37.52
C PHE A 18 25.30 -20.69 38.07
N LEU A 19 25.07 -19.86 39.10
CA LEU A 19 26.09 -19.03 39.72
C LEU A 19 27.22 -19.88 40.33
N LYS A 20 26.88 -21.00 41.00
CA LYS A 20 27.86 -21.97 41.53
C LYS A 20 28.75 -22.53 40.42
N GLY A 21 28.14 -22.97 39.32
CA GLY A 21 28.87 -23.45 38.15
C GLY A 21 29.78 -22.38 37.55
N ALA A 22 29.24 -21.21 37.25
CA ALA A 22 29.97 -20.12 36.60
C ALA A 22 31.16 -19.60 37.43
N PHE A 23 30.97 -19.37 38.74
CA PHE A 23 32.07 -18.92 39.61
C PHE A 23 33.13 -20.02 39.82
N SER A 24 32.75 -21.30 39.79
CA SER A 24 33.72 -22.40 39.84
C SER A 24 34.63 -22.41 38.62
N THR A 25 34.09 -22.13 37.42
CA THR A 25 34.83 -21.98 36.17
C THR A 25 35.75 -20.77 36.21
N ILE A 26 35.23 -19.60 36.59
CA ILE A 26 36.03 -18.36 36.72
C ILE A 26 37.21 -18.56 37.69
N ARG A 27 36.97 -19.24 38.82
CA ARG A 27 38.02 -19.59 39.79
C ARG A 27 39.06 -20.53 39.17
N ALA A 28 38.64 -21.58 38.48
CA ALA A 28 39.54 -22.53 37.85
C ALA A 28 40.43 -21.85 36.80
N GLU A 29 39.84 -20.99 35.97
CA GLU A 29 40.56 -20.19 34.99
C GLU A 29 41.55 -19.23 35.67
N PHE A 30 41.13 -18.50 36.70
CA PHE A 30 42.01 -17.55 37.43
C PHE A 30 43.21 -18.26 38.06
N ASN A 31 42.96 -19.37 38.75
CA ASN A 31 44.00 -20.16 39.42
C ASN A 31 44.95 -20.85 38.43
N SER A 32 44.52 -21.07 37.19
CA SER A 32 45.37 -21.66 36.13
C SER A 32 46.32 -20.65 35.47
N GLN A 33 45.97 -19.35 35.49
CA GLN A 33 46.70 -18.30 34.77
C GLN A 33 47.47 -17.34 35.67
N ASN A 34 47.16 -17.28 36.99
CA ASN A 34 47.81 -16.36 37.94
C ASN A 34 48.52 -17.09 39.09
N MET A 35 49.58 -16.47 39.64
CA MET A 35 50.29 -17.00 40.82
C MET A 35 49.50 -16.83 42.12
N ALA A 36 48.62 -15.84 42.20
CA ALA A 36 47.70 -15.67 43.33
C ALA A 36 46.53 -16.65 43.17
N GLN A 37 46.28 -17.50 44.17
CA GLN A 37 45.18 -18.47 44.12
C GLN A 37 43.98 -17.98 44.93
N ILE A 38 42.80 -18.08 44.33
CA ILE A 38 41.51 -17.87 44.99
C ILE A 38 41.16 -19.16 45.76
N SER A 39 40.68 -18.99 47.00
CA SER A 39 40.27 -20.08 47.89
C SER A 39 39.23 -21.02 47.24
N GLN A 40 39.28 -22.29 47.61
CA GLN A 40 38.33 -23.31 47.18
C GLN A 40 36.90 -23.03 47.68
N ASP A 41 36.76 -22.24 48.74
CA ASP A 41 35.46 -21.85 49.30
C ASP A 41 34.90 -20.55 48.70
N TRP A 42 35.64 -19.89 47.79
CA TRP A 42 35.15 -18.67 47.14
C TRP A 42 34.11 -18.99 46.05
N PRO A 43 32.99 -18.26 45.98
CA PRO A 43 32.64 -17.05 46.75
C PRO A 43 32.00 -17.25 48.14
N GLY A 44 31.59 -18.47 48.47
CA GLY A 44 30.86 -18.85 49.68
C GLY A 44 29.34 -18.91 49.45
N ASP A 45 28.67 -19.92 50.01
CA ASP A 45 27.24 -20.16 49.78
C ASP A 45 26.36 -18.95 50.17
N GLU A 46 26.70 -18.26 51.26
CA GLU A 46 25.96 -17.06 51.72
C GLU A 46 26.00 -15.91 50.70
N LYS A 47 27.14 -15.72 50.01
CA LYS A 47 27.25 -14.68 48.96
C LYS A 47 26.49 -15.08 47.72
N ILE A 48 26.46 -16.38 47.38
CA ILE A 48 25.72 -16.90 46.22
C ILE A 48 24.22 -16.79 46.45
N GLU A 49 23.72 -17.17 47.62
CA GLU A 49 22.30 -17.05 47.98
C GLU A 49 21.86 -15.58 47.96
N ARG A 50 22.69 -14.68 48.50
CA ARG A 50 22.43 -13.24 48.45
C ARG A 50 22.42 -12.70 47.01
N LEU A 51 23.30 -13.18 46.14
CA LEU A 51 23.31 -12.83 44.72
C LEU A 51 22.09 -13.38 43.98
N ALA A 52 21.71 -14.63 44.23
CA ALA A 52 20.55 -15.25 43.61
C ALA A 52 19.27 -14.46 43.93
N LYS A 53 19.07 -14.08 45.20
CA LYS A 53 17.96 -13.21 45.63
C LYS A 53 17.95 -11.83 44.97
N MET A 54 19.12 -11.28 44.67
CA MET A 54 19.24 -10.00 43.94
C MET A 54 18.92 -10.15 42.45
N VAL A 55 19.21 -11.32 41.86
CA VAL A 55 19.12 -11.54 40.42
C VAL A 55 17.73 -12.02 39.98
N VAL A 56 17.00 -12.71 40.85
CA VAL A 56 15.67 -13.24 40.55
C VAL A 56 14.70 -12.11 40.11
N PRO A 57 13.94 -12.30 39.01
CA PRO A 57 13.82 -13.50 38.17
C PRO A 57 14.72 -13.51 36.91
N LEU A 58 15.66 -12.56 36.78
CA LEU A 58 16.37 -12.29 35.53
C LEU A 58 17.68 -13.09 35.41
N PHE A 59 17.63 -14.25 34.75
CA PHE A 59 18.82 -15.06 34.45
C PHE A 59 19.92 -14.27 33.70
N ILE A 60 19.52 -13.30 32.89
CA ILE A 60 20.44 -12.42 32.17
C ILE A 60 21.30 -11.56 33.10
N PHE A 61 20.78 -11.19 34.27
CA PHE A 61 21.53 -10.43 35.25
C PHE A 61 22.61 -11.30 35.90
N ALA A 62 22.31 -12.56 36.25
CA ALA A 62 23.32 -13.52 36.70
C ALA A 62 24.44 -13.70 35.67
N ALA A 63 24.07 -13.91 34.40
CA ALA A 63 25.04 -14.09 33.33
C ALA A 63 25.93 -12.84 33.15
N THR A 64 25.35 -11.64 33.24
CA THR A 64 26.09 -10.36 33.13
C THR A 64 27.06 -10.17 34.30
N ILE A 65 26.66 -10.51 35.53
CA ILE A 65 27.54 -10.50 36.71
C ILE A 65 28.71 -11.47 36.52
N CYS A 66 28.44 -12.72 36.14
CA CYS A 66 29.50 -13.71 35.95
C CYS A 66 30.51 -13.26 34.88
N ARG A 67 30.04 -12.71 33.76
CA ARG A 67 30.93 -12.15 32.73
C ARG A 67 31.72 -10.95 33.25
N PHE A 68 31.11 -10.08 34.05
CA PHE A 68 31.80 -8.93 34.64
C PHE A 68 32.87 -9.38 35.66
N VAL A 69 32.57 -10.35 36.52
CA VAL A 69 33.53 -10.87 37.51
C VAL A 69 34.66 -11.68 36.84
N GLY A 70 34.34 -12.40 35.76
CA GLY A 70 35.27 -13.24 35.01
C GLY A 70 36.09 -12.53 33.92
N ASP A 71 35.89 -11.24 33.70
CA ASP A 71 36.60 -10.52 32.64
C ASP A 71 38.11 -10.34 32.96
N THR A 72 38.93 -10.70 31.97
CA THR A 72 40.37 -10.95 32.09
C THR A 72 41.24 -9.71 31.86
N ALA A 73 40.68 -8.58 31.40
CA ALA A 73 41.45 -7.38 31.06
C ALA A 73 42.14 -6.71 32.28
N ASP A 74 41.54 -6.82 33.47
CA ASP A 74 42.06 -6.40 34.79
C ASP A 74 41.54 -7.38 35.84
N TRP A 75 42.03 -8.63 35.80
CA TRP A 75 41.38 -9.75 36.46
C TRP A 75 41.48 -9.66 37.99
N ASP A 76 40.39 -9.21 38.62
CA ASP A 76 40.19 -9.17 40.08
C ASP A 76 38.77 -9.67 40.42
N PRO A 77 38.56 -11.01 40.43
CA PRO A 77 37.23 -11.56 40.70
C PRO A 77 36.71 -11.22 42.11
N GLN A 78 37.61 -11.15 43.09
CA GLN A 78 37.26 -10.97 44.50
C GLN A 78 36.79 -9.54 44.78
N GLY A 79 37.53 -8.53 44.32
CA GLY A 79 37.15 -7.13 44.47
C GLY A 79 35.93 -6.76 43.62
N ARG A 80 35.81 -7.30 42.39
CA ARG A 80 34.62 -7.10 41.54
C ARG A 80 33.35 -7.61 42.19
N LEU A 81 33.40 -8.78 42.83
CA LEU A 81 32.26 -9.35 43.53
C LEU A 81 31.90 -8.57 44.81
N ALA A 82 32.92 -8.13 45.57
CA ALA A 82 32.70 -7.31 46.77
C ALA A 82 32.01 -5.98 46.44
N ASN A 83 32.44 -5.30 45.37
CA ASN A 83 31.83 -4.04 44.93
C ASN A 83 30.33 -4.18 44.59
N ILE A 84 29.92 -5.29 43.97
CA ILE A 84 28.51 -5.55 43.64
C ILE A 84 27.68 -5.78 44.90
N LEU A 85 28.25 -6.44 45.91
CA LEU A 85 27.57 -6.78 47.17
C LEU A 85 27.51 -5.61 48.17
N GLU A 86 28.40 -4.61 48.03
CA GLU A 86 28.52 -3.45 48.91
C GLU A 86 27.79 -2.19 48.42
N ASP A 87 27.41 -2.08 47.14
CA ASP A 87 26.75 -0.89 46.58
C ASP A 87 25.29 -0.77 47.08
N LYS A 88 25.13 -0.11 48.24
CA LYS A 88 23.83 0.15 48.90
C LYS A 88 22.84 0.95 48.03
N ALA A 89 23.30 1.61 46.97
CA ALA A 89 22.46 2.36 46.03
C ALA A 89 21.55 1.45 45.15
N LEU A 90 21.79 0.14 45.14
CA LEU A 90 21.02 -0.84 44.38
C LEU A 90 19.69 -1.22 45.06
N LEU A 91 19.58 -1.01 46.38
CA LEU A 91 18.39 -1.31 47.18
C LEU A 91 17.34 -0.22 46.97
N GLY A 92 16.54 -0.35 45.91
CA GLY A 92 15.47 0.58 45.52
C GLY A 92 15.49 1.04 44.05
N ALA A 93 16.50 0.64 43.28
CA ALA A 93 16.61 0.93 41.84
C ALA A 93 15.83 -0.08 40.97
N SER A 94 15.60 0.22 39.68
CA SER A 94 14.94 -0.74 38.79
C SER A 94 15.82 -1.98 38.59
N GLN A 95 15.23 -3.11 38.19
CA GLN A 95 15.98 -4.35 37.96
C GLN A 95 17.10 -4.19 36.90
N LEU A 96 16.92 -3.26 35.94
CA LEU A 96 17.93 -2.92 34.93
C LEU A 96 19.06 -2.03 35.50
N ASP A 97 18.72 -1.08 36.37
CA ASP A 97 19.72 -0.28 37.10
C ASP A 97 20.63 -1.20 37.92
N GLN A 98 20.05 -2.25 38.52
CA GLN A 98 20.83 -3.20 39.30
C GLN A 98 21.82 -4.01 38.47
N THR A 99 21.48 -4.23 37.20
CA THR A 99 22.26 -5.02 36.26
C THR A 99 23.43 -4.24 35.66
N TYR A 100 23.18 -3.02 35.19
CA TYR A 100 24.13 -2.31 34.34
C TYR A 100 24.90 -1.19 35.05
N LEU A 101 24.32 -0.59 36.10
CA LEU A 101 24.92 0.54 36.80
C LEU A 101 26.28 0.22 37.46
N PRO A 102 26.49 -0.96 38.11
CA PRO A 102 27.79 -1.31 38.68
C PRO A 102 28.89 -1.44 37.63
N VAL A 103 28.55 -1.99 36.46
CA VAL A 103 29.48 -2.15 35.33
C VAL A 103 29.90 -0.78 34.78
N LEU A 104 28.95 0.15 34.61
CA LEU A 104 29.21 1.47 34.05
C LEU A 104 29.90 2.42 35.03
N LYS A 105 29.52 2.44 36.32
CA LYS A 105 30.18 3.28 37.35
C LYS A 105 31.67 2.96 37.51
N ARG A 106 32.07 1.70 37.31
CA ARG A 106 33.49 1.35 37.38
C ARG A 106 34.33 2.03 36.29
N LEU A 107 33.76 2.16 35.09
CA LEU A 107 34.43 2.84 33.97
C LEU A 107 34.70 4.33 34.28
N GLU A 108 33.88 4.94 35.15
CA GLU A 108 34.08 6.30 35.65
C GLU A 108 35.24 6.40 36.64
N THR A 109 35.43 5.39 37.50
CA THR A 109 36.48 5.40 38.53
C THR A 109 37.90 5.12 37.99
N GLN A 110 38.03 4.49 36.82
CA GLN A 110 39.32 4.04 36.28
C GLN A 110 40.02 5.06 35.36
N GLN A 111 39.41 6.20 35.05
CA GLN A 111 39.93 7.14 34.04
C GLN A 111 40.16 8.56 34.57
N SER A 112 41.14 9.27 34.03
CA SER A 112 41.33 10.70 34.30
C SER A 112 40.18 11.54 33.70
N ARG A 113 39.75 12.63 34.38
CA ARG A 113 38.63 13.49 33.92
C ARG A 113 38.61 13.87 32.42
N PRO A 114 39.74 14.25 31.78
CA PRO A 114 39.73 14.58 30.35
C PRO A 114 39.63 13.34 29.43
N GLN A 115 40.23 12.21 29.82
CA GLN A 115 40.10 10.94 29.08
C GLN A 115 38.69 10.38 29.21
N PHE A 116 38.09 10.51 30.39
CA PHE A 116 36.72 10.08 30.67
C PHE A 116 35.69 10.86 29.85
N LYS A 117 35.82 12.19 29.73
CA LYS A 117 34.92 12.99 28.88
C LYS A 117 34.99 12.57 27.41
N LYS A 118 36.17 12.22 26.92
CA LYS A 118 36.36 11.67 25.55
C LYS A 118 35.73 10.28 25.43
N PHE A 119 35.94 9.42 26.42
CA PHE A 119 35.33 8.09 26.50
C PHE A 119 33.79 8.14 26.51
N CYS A 120 33.17 9.06 27.26
CA CYS A 120 31.71 9.25 27.24
C CYS A 120 31.19 9.64 25.85
N GLY A 121 31.94 10.49 25.15
CA GLY A 121 31.63 10.86 23.76
C GLY A 121 31.73 9.65 22.82
N ASP A 122 32.85 8.93 22.86
CA ASP A 122 33.11 7.72 22.08
C ASP A 122 32.04 6.65 22.37
N PHE A 123 31.66 6.45 23.63
CA PHE A 123 30.63 5.50 24.08
C PHE A 123 29.27 5.82 23.46
N ARG A 124 28.80 7.06 23.56
CA ARG A 124 27.51 7.47 22.97
C ARG A 124 27.52 7.33 21.45
N LEU A 125 28.66 7.58 20.82
CA LEU A 125 28.85 7.42 19.38
C LEU A 125 28.74 5.95 18.97
N ILE A 126 29.47 5.06 19.65
CA ILE A 126 29.57 3.64 19.29
C ILE A 126 28.30 2.87 19.67
N ILE A 127 27.83 3.02 20.91
CA ILE A 127 26.66 2.30 21.41
C ILE A 127 25.37 2.86 20.82
N GLY A 128 25.32 4.17 20.59
CA GLY A 128 24.19 4.80 19.92
C GLY A 128 24.10 4.42 18.44
N SER A 129 25.25 4.29 17.75
CA SER A 129 25.24 3.97 16.31
C SER A 129 25.21 2.49 15.98
N ILE A 130 25.65 1.60 16.88
CA ILE A 130 25.81 0.12 16.76
C ILE A 130 26.58 -0.35 15.51
N VAL A 131 26.89 0.53 14.55
CA VAL A 131 27.21 0.12 13.19
C VAL A 131 28.62 0.51 12.75
N LEU A 132 29.38 1.35 13.47
CA LEU A 132 30.67 1.80 12.94
C LEU A 132 31.83 1.89 13.96
N ASP A 133 32.89 1.19 13.55
CA ASP A 133 34.30 1.25 13.92
C ASP A 133 34.71 0.72 15.32
N ILE A 134 35.51 -0.35 15.28
CA ILE A 134 35.93 -1.13 16.44
C ILE A 134 37.32 -0.68 16.85
N ASP A 135 37.38 0.31 17.73
CA ASP A 135 38.62 0.64 18.43
C ASP A 135 38.71 -0.13 19.76
N ALA A 136 39.95 -0.44 20.17
CA ALA A 136 40.38 -1.25 21.31
C ALA A 136 39.78 -0.90 22.70
N LYS A 137 38.92 0.11 22.79
CA LYS A 137 38.28 0.57 24.04
C LYS A 137 36.97 -0.16 24.37
N LEU A 138 36.39 -0.88 23.41
CA LEU A 138 35.17 -1.68 23.61
C LEU A 138 35.40 -2.96 24.43
N HIS A 139 36.66 -3.38 24.62
CA HIS A 139 37.00 -4.56 25.43
C HIS A 139 36.48 -4.47 26.87
N ASN A 140 36.32 -3.26 27.42
CA ASN A 140 35.82 -3.09 28.80
C ASN A 140 34.30 -3.27 28.93
N LEU A 141 33.58 -3.55 27.82
CA LEU A 141 32.13 -3.71 27.76
C LEU A 141 31.69 -5.12 27.31
N HIS A 142 32.59 -6.12 27.31
CA HIS A 142 32.29 -7.52 26.95
C HIS A 142 31.19 -8.18 27.79
N SER A 143 30.90 -7.64 28.97
CA SER A 143 29.80 -8.09 29.83
C SER A 143 28.43 -7.76 29.22
N VAL A 144 28.33 -6.73 28.37
CA VAL A 144 27.06 -6.22 27.82
C VAL A 144 27.04 -6.18 26.29
N LEU A 145 28.20 -6.24 25.65
CA LEU A 145 28.37 -6.31 24.21
C LEU A 145 28.99 -7.63 23.80
N SER A 146 28.51 -8.15 22.67
CA SER A 146 29.18 -9.20 21.92
C SER A 146 30.12 -8.53 20.94
N VAL A 147 31.41 -8.48 21.28
CA VAL A 147 32.48 -7.97 20.42
C VAL A 147 33.18 -9.18 19.77
N PRO A 148 32.99 -9.43 18.47
CA PRO A 148 33.67 -10.51 17.77
C PRO A 148 35.19 -10.28 17.72
N SER A 149 35.97 -11.36 17.70
CA SER A 149 37.44 -11.29 17.52
C SER A 149 37.84 -10.88 16.09
N ASP A 150 36.94 -11.06 15.14
CA ASP A 150 37.09 -10.66 13.74
C ASP A 150 36.52 -9.25 13.55
N SER A 151 37.36 -8.32 13.09
CA SER A 151 36.99 -6.92 12.82
C SER A 151 35.97 -6.75 11.69
N SER A 152 35.69 -7.81 10.92
CA SER A 152 34.67 -7.80 9.86
C SER A 152 33.26 -8.09 10.36
N LEU A 153 33.10 -8.62 11.57
CA LEU A 153 31.80 -8.95 12.17
C LEU A 153 31.29 -7.77 13.04
N PRO A 154 29.99 -7.46 12.98
CA PRO A 154 29.44 -6.32 13.71
C PRO A 154 29.38 -6.58 15.22
N VAL A 155 29.62 -5.53 16.00
CA VAL A 155 29.36 -5.53 17.44
C VAL A 155 27.85 -5.58 17.66
N ARG A 156 27.40 -6.45 18.56
CA ARG A 156 25.97 -6.60 18.89
C ARG A 156 25.73 -6.38 20.36
N LEU A 157 24.56 -5.85 20.69
CA LEU A 157 24.05 -5.90 22.06
C LEU A 157 23.84 -7.37 22.43
N LEU A 158 24.28 -7.79 23.62
CA LEU A 158 23.99 -9.14 24.11
C LEU A 158 22.48 -9.33 24.34
N HIS A 159 21.77 -8.25 24.70
CA HIS A 159 20.33 -8.28 24.90
C HIS A 159 19.69 -6.90 24.70
N LEU A 160 18.42 -6.90 24.29
CA LEU A 160 17.64 -5.69 24.03
C LEU A 160 17.43 -4.85 25.29
N SER A 161 17.38 -5.48 26.47
CA SER A 161 17.22 -4.78 27.77
C SER A 161 18.32 -3.76 28.07
N PHE A 162 19.52 -3.91 27.49
CA PHE A 162 20.55 -2.90 27.65
C PHE A 162 20.23 -1.64 26.85
N ARG A 163 19.62 -1.78 25.66
CA ARG A 163 19.12 -0.63 24.90
C ARG A 163 18.02 0.09 25.69
N GLU A 164 17.07 -0.67 26.24
CA GLU A 164 15.98 -0.11 27.06
C GLU A 164 16.53 0.66 28.26
N PHE A 165 17.52 0.11 28.98
CA PHE A 165 18.20 0.79 30.07
C PHE A 165 18.90 2.10 29.65
N LEU A 166 19.47 2.17 28.45
CA LEU A 166 20.17 3.37 27.96
C LEU A 166 19.21 4.48 27.50
N ILE A 167 17.97 4.13 27.14
CA ILE A 167 16.95 5.03 26.58
C ILE A 167 15.91 5.46 27.64
N ASP A 168 15.72 4.68 28.71
CA ASP A 168 14.68 4.92 29.74
C ASP A 168 14.63 6.38 30.23
N SER A 169 13.45 6.97 30.13
CA SER A 169 13.18 8.39 30.28
C SER A 169 12.50 8.78 31.59
N GLU A 170 12.06 7.82 32.41
CA GLU A 170 11.25 8.09 33.61
C GLU A 170 12.05 8.67 34.81
N LYS A 171 13.38 8.78 34.73
CA LYS A 171 14.22 9.15 35.87
C LYS A 171 15.06 10.40 35.61
N ASP A 172 14.41 11.56 35.62
CA ASP A 172 15.03 12.89 35.50
C ASP A 172 15.94 13.32 36.67
N ILE A 173 16.24 12.42 37.62
CA ILE A 173 16.84 12.81 38.90
C ILE A 173 18.38 12.87 38.84
N ASN A 174 19.05 12.14 37.95
CA ASN A 174 20.51 12.16 37.83
C ASN A 174 20.97 11.99 36.37
N ASN A 175 21.34 13.09 35.70
CA ASN A 175 21.82 13.14 34.31
C ASN A 175 23.11 12.31 34.10
N HIS A 176 22.99 10.98 34.03
CA HIS A 176 24.10 10.06 33.91
C HIS A 176 24.80 10.14 32.54
N TRP A 177 26.12 9.98 32.51
CA TRP A 177 26.93 10.15 31.30
C TRP A 177 26.65 9.12 30.20
N PHE A 178 26.10 7.95 30.56
CA PHE A 178 25.81 6.83 29.65
C PHE A 178 24.41 6.91 29.01
N ARG A 179 23.57 7.89 29.37
CA ARG A 179 22.23 8.06 28.76
C ARG A 179 22.37 8.42 27.27
N ILE A 180 21.56 7.79 26.43
CA ILE A 180 21.55 7.99 24.99
C ILE A 180 20.23 8.66 24.61
N ASP A 181 20.33 9.86 24.04
CA ASP A 181 19.19 10.52 23.40
C ASP A 181 18.92 9.81 22.07
N GLU A 182 17.77 9.15 21.97
CA GLU A 182 17.38 8.37 20.80
C GLU A 182 17.27 9.26 19.54
N GLU A 183 16.61 10.43 19.65
CA GLU A 183 16.44 11.35 18.53
C GLU A 183 17.79 11.89 18.03
N GLN A 184 18.65 12.32 18.96
CA GLN A 184 19.98 12.84 18.63
C GLN A 184 20.84 11.77 17.96
N THR A 185 20.77 10.53 18.48
CA THR A 185 21.55 9.40 17.98
C THR A 185 21.09 8.98 16.59
N HIS A 186 19.78 8.84 16.39
CA HIS A 186 19.21 8.60 15.06
C HIS A 186 19.60 9.71 14.08
N GLY A 187 19.60 10.97 14.52
CA GLY A 187 20.04 12.10 13.71
C GLY A 187 21.53 12.05 13.33
N MET A 188 22.39 11.55 14.20
CA MET A 188 23.82 11.36 13.95
C MET A 188 24.08 10.18 13.00
N VAL A 189 23.42 9.04 13.21
CA VAL A 189 23.55 7.86 12.34
C VAL A 189 23.09 8.20 10.92
N SER A 190 21.97 8.92 10.79
CA SER A 190 21.50 9.40 9.49
C SER A 190 22.53 10.30 8.80
N ALA A 191 23.15 11.24 9.52
CA ALA A 191 24.18 12.12 8.96
C ALA A 191 25.42 11.34 8.49
N ARG A 192 25.90 10.37 9.28
CA ARG A 192 27.02 9.51 8.90
C ARG A 192 26.70 8.63 7.70
N CYS A 193 25.49 8.07 7.63
CA CYS A 193 25.06 7.33 6.45
C CYS A 193 25.10 8.23 5.20
N LEU A 194 24.60 9.46 5.30
CA LEU A 194 24.63 10.42 4.18
C LEU A 194 26.05 10.77 3.75
N GLU A 195 27.00 10.90 4.68
CA GLU A 195 28.42 11.13 4.38
C GLU A 195 29.01 9.96 3.60
N ILE A 196 28.88 8.73 4.12
CA ILE A 196 29.37 7.50 3.47
C ILE A 196 28.78 7.35 2.06
N LEU A 197 27.47 7.56 1.94
CA LEU A 197 26.77 7.47 0.66
C LEU A 197 27.23 8.56 -0.31
N SER A 198 27.46 9.79 0.16
CA SER A 198 27.92 10.90 -0.70
C SER A 198 29.32 10.65 -1.26
N GLU A 199 30.19 9.99 -0.51
CA GLU A 199 31.56 9.67 -0.95
C GLU A 199 31.61 8.46 -1.90
N SER A 200 30.71 7.48 -1.68
CA SER A 200 30.78 6.19 -2.37
C SER A 200 29.85 6.06 -3.57
N LEU A 201 28.71 6.76 -3.60
CA LEU A 201 27.73 6.66 -4.68
C LEU A 201 28.24 7.33 -5.97
N LYS A 202 28.34 6.54 -7.03
CA LYS A 202 28.72 6.98 -8.38
C LYS A 202 27.88 6.25 -9.44
N GLU A 203 27.87 6.80 -10.65
CA GLU A 203 27.25 6.16 -11.81
C GLU A 203 27.94 4.83 -12.10
N ASN A 204 27.15 3.79 -12.36
CA ASN A 204 27.62 2.44 -12.67
C ASN A 204 28.45 1.81 -11.54
N MET A 205 27.82 1.64 -10.38
CA MET A 205 28.44 1.10 -9.16
C MET A 205 29.15 -0.23 -9.40
N CYS A 206 28.50 -1.15 -10.13
CA CYS A 206 29.03 -2.49 -10.41
C CYS A 206 29.89 -2.59 -11.69
N SER A 207 30.20 -1.47 -12.35
CA SER A 207 30.95 -1.46 -13.63
C SER A 207 30.36 -2.44 -14.67
N MET A 208 29.03 -2.40 -14.83
CA MET A 208 28.28 -3.19 -15.82
C MET A 208 28.71 -2.82 -17.24
N GLY A 209 28.73 -3.82 -18.13
CA GLY A 209 29.33 -3.70 -19.47
C GLY A 209 28.47 -2.93 -20.48
N TYR A 210 27.15 -2.87 -20.29
CA TYR A 210 26.24 -2.15 -21.17
C TYR A 210 24.97 -1.70 -20.43
N PRO A 211 24.30 -0.61 -20.85
CA PRO A 211 23.18 -0.03 -20.09
C PRO A 211 21.94 -0.91 -19.96
N GLY A 212 21.73 -1.85 -20.89
CA GLY A 212 20.58 -2.78 -20.87
C GLY A 212 20.82 -4.06 -20.09
N MET A 213 21.96 -4.20 -19.41
CA MET A 213 22.29 -5.40 -18.63
C MET A 213 21.25 -5.59 -17.53
N LYS A 214 20.58 -6.75 -17.53
CA LYS A 214 19.56 -7.04 -16.52
C LYS A 214 20.22 -7.25 -15.16
N ARG A 215 19.55 -6.85 -14.09
CA ARG A 215 20.00 -7.10 -12.72
C ARG A 215 20.26 -8.59 -12.45
N SER A 216 19.46 -9.49 -13.04
CA SER A 216 19.63 -10.94 -12.92
C SER A 216 20.91 -11.47 -13.58
N GLU A 217 21.51 -10.71 -14.50
CA GLU A 217 22.76 -11.06 -15.19
C GLU A 217 24.00 -10.54 -14.45
N VAL A 218 23.82 -9.71 -13.41
CA VAL A 218 24.93 -9.17 -12.62
C VAL A 218 25.41 -10.23 -11.63
N ASP A 219 26.71 -10.48 -11.62
CA ASP A 219 27.36 -11.42 -10.71
C ASP A 219 27.14 -11.00 -9.24
N PRO A 220 26.52 -11.86 -8.40
CA PRO A 220 26.30 -11.58 -6.99
C PRO A 220 27.58 -11.26 -6.21
N THR A 221 28.71 -11.88 -6.57
CA THR A 221 30.01 -11.67 -5.91
C THR A 221 30.56 -10.26 -6.15
N LYS A 222 30.30 -9.68 -7.33
CA LYS A 222 30.59 -8.28 -7.62
C LYS A 222 29.73 -7.35 -6.78
N ILE A 223 28.45 -7.66 -6.61
CA ILE A 223 27.55 -6.87 -5.77
C ILE A 223 28.06 -6.87 -4.33
N GLU A 224 28.45 -8.02 -3.78
CA GLU A 224 29.02 -8.09 -2.42
C GLU A 224 30.34 -7.32 -2.28
N GLY A 225 31.20 -7.36 -3.30
CA GLY A 225 32.46 -6.62 -3.30
C GLY A 225 32.31 -5.10 -3.37
N PHE A 226 31.35 -4.59 -4.16
CA PHE A 226 31.09 -3.15 -4.30
C PHE A 226 30.12 -2.59 -3.25
N PHE A 227 29.38 -3.45 -2.53
CA PHE A 227 28.45 -3.07 -1.47
C PHE A 227 28.82 -3.69 -0.12
N PRO A 228 29.85 -3.17 0.56
CA PRO A 228 30.15 -3.54 1.94
C PRO A 228 28.94 -3.39 2.88
N SER A 229 28.94 -4.12 3.99
CA SER A 229 27.84 -4.16 4.97
C SER A 229 27.39 -2.77 5.45
N HIS A 230 28.34 -1.90 5.78
CA HIS A 230 28.06 -0.52 6.21
C HIS A 230 27.43 0.33 5.10
N PHE A 231 27.86 0.16 3.85
CA PHE A 231 27.29 0.87 2.70
C PHE A 231 25.88 0.39 2.39
N ARG A 232 25.65 -0.93 2.41
CA ARG A 232 24.32 -1.53 2.24
C ARG A 232 23.34 -1.07 3.33
N TYR A 233 23.82 -1.02 4.58
CA TYR A 233 23.04 -0.47 5.70
C TYR A 233 22.66 0.99 5.44
N GLY A 234 23.66 1.80 5.08
CA GLY A 234 23.49 3.18 4.68
C GLY A 234 22.41 3.33 3.61
N CYS A 235 22.46 2.57 2.52
CA CYS A 235 21.48 2.68 1.42
C CYS A 235 20.04 2.39 1.84
N LEU A 236 19.82 1.43 2.75
CA LEU A 236 18.50 0.92 3.11
C LEU A 236 17.86 1.61 4.31
N TYR A 237 18.65 2.01 5.32
CA TYR A 237 18.12 2.40 6.64
C TYR A 237 18.36 3.86 7.02
N TRP A 238 19.12 4.64 6.24
CA TRP A 238 19.35 6.05 6.57
C TRP A 238 18.05 6.86 6.67
N VAL A 239 17.05 6.53 5.86
CA VAL A 239 15.70 7.16 5.87
C VAL A 239 14.99 6.88 7.18
N HIS A 240 15.05 5.63 7.65
CA HIS A 240 14.47 5.23 8.94
C HIS A 240 15.08 6.02 10.09
N HIS A 241 16.40 6.18 10.10
CA HIS A 241 17.07 7.00 11.11
C HIS A 241 16.71 8.48 11.02
N PHE A 242 16.57 9.02 9.81
CA PHE A 242 16.17 10.41 9.64
C PHE A 242 14.77 10.67 10.23
N VAL A 243 13.80 9.79 9.99
CA VAL A 243 12.43 9.90 10.52
C VAL A 243 12.42 9.94 12.05
N HIS A 244 13.12 9.00 12.69
CA HIS A 244 13.18 8.89 14.14
C HIS A 244 14.03 9.99 14.80
N SER A 245 14.78 10.78 14.02
CA SER A 245 15.52 11.92 14.56
C SER A 245 14.65 13.15 14.84
N GLY A 246 13.36 13.12 14.48
CA GLY A 246 12.44 14.26 14.62
C GLY A 246 12.74 15.46 13.71
N LYS A 247 13.82 15.40 12.92
CA LYS A 247 14.24 16.50 12.03
C LYS A 247 13.31 16.64 10.83
N ARG A 248 13.11 17.91 10.42
CA ARG A 248 12.37 18.29 9.21
C ARG A 248 13.33 18.58 8.06
N ILE A 249 12.84 18.44 6.83
CA ILE A 249 13.62 18.74 5.62
C ILE A 249 13.43 20.20 5.23
N HIS A 250 14.54 20.89 5.00
CA HIS A 250 14.61 22.30 4.61
C HIS A 250 15.37 22.47 3.30
N ASP A 251 15.17 23.60 2.65
CA ASP A 251 15.88 23.93 1.41
C ASP A 251 17.39 24.06 1.68
N ASN A 252 18.19 23.35 0.89
CA ASN A 252 19.66 23.25 1.02
C ASN A 252 20.18 22.62 2.33
N ASP A 253 19.35 21.87 3.05
CA ASP A 253 19.86 21.04 4.14
C ASP A 253 20.71 19.85 3.61
N ALA A 254 21.24 19.04 4.53
CA ALA A 254 22.08 17.89 4.18
C ALA A 254 21.34 16.86 3.31
N VAL A 255 20.05 16.62 3.57
CA VAL A 255 19.24 15.64 2.84
C VAL A 255 18.94 16.13 1.43
N HIS A 256 18.45 17.37 1.29
CA HIS A 256 18.17 17.99 0.00
C HIS A 256 19.45 18.12 -0.83
N SER A 257 20.57 18.50 -0.20
CA SER A 257 21.89 18.55 -0.87
C SER A 257 22.36 17.19 -1.36
N PHE A 258 22.18 16.14 -0.55
CA PHE A 258 22.46 14.76 -0.92
C PHE A 258 21.62 14.33 -2.11
N LEU A 259 20.29 14.49 -2.03
CA LEU A 259 19.36 14.08 -3.09
C LEU A 259 19.65 14.82 -4.40
N ARG A 260 19.96 16.12 -4.35
CA ARG A 260 20.34 16.90 -5.54
C ARG A 260 21.59 16.41 -6.25
N LYS A 261 22.48 15.68 -5.57
CA LYS A 261 23.73 15.15 -6.12
C LYS A 261 23.67 13.66 -6.42
N HIS A 262 22.98 12.87 -5.58
CA HIS A 262 23.06 11.41 -5.61
C HIS A 262 21.72 10.68 -5.75
N LEU A 263 20.59 11.35 -6.03
CA LEU A 263 19.30 10.68 -6.21
C LEU A 263 19.36 9.51 -7.21
N LEU A 264 19.89 9.73 -8.43
CA LEU A 264 19.94 8.67 -9.45
C LEU A 264 20.90 7.54 -9.07
N HIS A 265 22.06 7.88 -8.51
CA HIS A 265 23.03 6.90 -8.03
C HIS A 265 22.44 6.05 -6.90
N TRP A 266 21.66 6.66 -6.01
CA TRP A 266 20.97 5.97 -4.93
C TRP A 266 19.85 5.06 -5.46
N PHE A 267 19.09 5.46 -6.47
CA PHE A 267 18.12 4.57 -7.13
C PHE A 267 18.79 3.40 -7.86
N GLU A 268 19.93 3.61 -8.51
CA GLU A 268 20.74 2.53 -9.09
C GLU A 268 21.15 1.52 -7.99
N ALA A 269 21.71 2.02 -6.89
CA ALA A 269 22.12 1.21 -5.74
C ALA A 269 20.93 0.46 -5.12
N LEU A 270 19.79 1.11 -4.91
CA LEU A 270 18.58 0.48 -4.40
C LEU A 270 18.05 -0.61 -5.34
N SER A 271 18.12 -0.41 -6.65
CA SER A 271 17.71 -1.43 -7.62
C SER A 271 18.59 -2.68 -7.54
N LEU A 272 19.90 -2.50 -7.47
CA LEU A 272 20.88 -3.59 -7.30
C LEU A 272 20.67 -4.35 -5.98
N LEU A 273 20.31 -3.64 -4.90
CA LEU A 273 19.99 -4.21 -3.59
C LEU A 273 18.57 -4.78 -3.47
N ARG A 274 17.76 -4.78 -4.54
CA ARG A 274 16.33 -5.16 -4.56
C ARG A 274 15.44 -4.31 -3.63
N GLY A 275 15.91 -3.12 -3.26
CA GLY A 275 15.22 -2.18 -2.38
C GLY A 275 14.43 -1.08 -3.11
N ILE A 276 14.41 -1.06 -4.44
CA ILE A 276 13.80 0.03 -5.22
C ILE A 276 12.29 0.19 -4.96
N ASN A 277 11.57 -0.85 -4.55
CA ASN A 277 10.14 -0.74 -4.20
C ASN A 277 9.90 0.18 -3.00
N HIS A 278 10.88 0.26 -2.09
CA HIS A 278 10.81 1.15 -0.93
C HIS A 278 11.08 2.62 -1.29
N SER A 279 11.65 2.90 -2.47
CA SER A 279 12.03 4.28 -2.83
C SER A 279 10.83 5.21 -2.90
N ILE A 280 9.66 4.72 -3.32
CA ILE A 280 8.43 5.53 -3.36
C ILE A 280 7.98 5.89 -1.94
N LYS A 281 7.96 4.91 -1.03
CA LYS A 281 7.65 5.12 0.40
C LYS A 281 8.64 6.09 1.05
N PHE A 282 9.93 5.99 0.71
CA PHE A 282 10.94 6.94 1.20
C PHE A 282 10.67 8.37 0.70
N ILE A 283 10.35 8.56 -0.58
CA ILE A 283 10.03 9.88 -1.13
C ILE A 283 8.74 10.45 -0.50
N ASP A 284 7.72 9.62 -0.28
CA ASP A 284 6.49 10.06 0.40
C ASP A 284 6.74 10.48 1.85
N THR A 285 7.58 9.71 2.55
CA THR A 285 8.03 10.05 3.89
C THR A 285 8.77 11.40 3.89
N PHE A 286 9.67 11.63 2.93
CA PHE A 286 10.35 12.92 2.78
C PHE A 286 9.39 14.06 2.45
N CYS A 287 8.38 13.83 1.60
CA CYS A 287 7.35 14.83 1.32
C CYS A 287 6.59 15.22 2.61
N SER A 288 6.29 14.26 3.49
CA SER A 288 5.61 14.51 4.77
C SER A 288 6.49 15.22 5.81
N LEU A 289 7.82 15.06 5.71
CA LEU A 289 8.80 15.67 6.60
C LEU A 289 9.31 17.03 6.12
N ALA A 290 9.02 17.42 4.87
CA ALA A 290 9.38 18.72 4.34
C ALA A 290 8.61 19.85 5.04
N GLU A 291 9.33 20.86 5.52
CA GLU A 291 8.71 21.99 6.22
C GLU A 291 7.99 22.93 5.22
N GLU A 292 6.71 23.22 5.45
CA GLU A 292 5.86 23.97 4.48
C GLU A 292 6.41 25.34 4.06
N ARG A 293 7.13 26.02 4.97
CA ARG A 293 7.64 27.37 4.74
C ARG A 293 9.08 27.41 4.23
N ARG A 294 9.94 26.48 4.68
CA ARG A 294 11.39 26.50 4.40
C ARG A 294 11.88 25.36 3.53
N GLY A 295 11.03 24.39 3.18
CA GLY A 295 11.35 23.20 2.39
C GLY A 295 10.63 23.17 1.03
N ARG A 296 10.30 24.33 0.45
CA ARG A 296 9.45 24.38 -0.75
C ARG A 296 10.19 23.89 -1.99
N GLU A 297 11.48 24.20 -2.14
CA GLU A 297 12.29 23.68 -3.23
C GLU A 297 12.52 22.17 -3.08
N ALA A 298 12.82 21.71 -1.86
CA ALA A 298 12.99 20.30 -1.53
C ALA A 298 11.71 19.51 -1.83
N LEU A 299 10.55 20.02 -1.42
CA LEU A 299 9.25 19.39 -1.68
C LEU A 299 8.94 19.30 -3.18
N ASN A 300 9.21 20.36 -3.94
CA ASN A 300 9.04 20.35 -5.40
C ASN A 300 9.97 19.33 -6.07
N PHE A 301 11.23 19.27 -5.65
CA PHE A 301 12.20 18.27 -6.12
C PHE A 301 11.75 16.84 -5.80
N LEU A 302 11.27 16.59 -4.58
CA LEU A 302 10.78 15.28 -4.14
C LEU A 302 9.53 14.86 -4.93
N ARG A 303 8.59 15.77 -5.19
CA ARG A 303 7.42 15.50 -6.04
C ARG A 303 7.80 15.15 -7.47
N ASP A 304 8.79 15.85 -8.03
CA ASP A 304 9.34 15.55 -9.36
C ASP A 304 10.05 14.18 -9.37
N ALA A 305 10.83 13.87 -8.32
CA ALA A 305 11.48 12.58 -8.14
C ALA A 305 10.48 11.42 -7.99
N LYS A 306 9.35 11.64 -7.30
CA LYS A 306 8.25 10.67 -7.19
C LYS A 306 7.68 10.35 -8.58
N ARG A 307 7.38 11.39 -9.38
CA ARG A 307 6.89 11.21 -10.77
C ARG A 307 7.91 10.47 -11.63
N PHE A 308 9.18 10.84 -11.50
CA PHE A 308 10.28 10.20 -12.23
C PHE A 308 10.40 8.71 -11.95
N ILE A 309 10.37 8.32 -10.67
CA ILE A 309 10.50 6.91 -10.30
C ILE A 309 9.25 6.12 -10.67
N LEU A 310 8.03 6.65 -10.45
CA LEU A 310 6.79 5.94 -10.79
C LEU A 310 6.72 5.59 -12.28
N GLN A 311 7.08 6.53 -13.16
CA GLN A 311 7.03 6.26 -14.60
C GLN A 311 8.08 5.25 -15.08
N ASN A 312 9.24 5.20 -14.43
CA ASN A 312 10.41 4.45 -14.91
C ASN A 312 10.81 3.28 -14.00
N TRP A 313 10.04 3.00 -12.94
CA TRP A 313 10.39 2.03 -11.90
C TRP A 313 10.72 0.65 -12.49
N TRP A 314 9.90 0.16 -13.42
CA TRP A 314 10.09 -1.18 -14.01
C TRP A 314 11.41 -1.28 -14.78
N ILE A 315 11.75 -0.23 -15.55
CA ILE A 315 13.02 -0.14 -16.30
C ILE A 315 14.19 -0.16 -15.33
N ILE A 316 14.12 0.64 -14.27
CA ILE A 316 15.19 0.78 -13.28
C ILE A 316 15.35 -0.53 -12.48
N ASN A 317 14.25 -1.22 -12.16
CA ASN A 317 14.25 -2.49 -11.44
C ASN A 317 14.82 -3.64 -12.28
N GLU A 318 14.51 -3.69 -13.58
CA GLU A 318 15.01 -4.72 -14.48
C GLU A 318 16.46 -4.46 -14.92
N ALA A 319 16.78 -3.24 -15.34
CA ALA A 319 18.09 -2.82 -15.83
C ALA A 319 18.51 -1.48 -15.19
N PRO A 320 19.26 -1.48 -14.08
CA PRO A 320 19.54 -0.27 -13.29
C PRO A 320 20.17 0.89 -14.07
N LEU A 321 21.09 0.61 -15.01
CA LEU A 321 21.76 1.65 -15.81
C LEU A 321 20.84 2.37 -16.80
N GLN A 322 19.69 1.78 -17.13
CA GLN A 322 18.70 2.45 -17.99
C GLN A 322 18.12 3.71 -17.33
N ILE A 323 18.36 3.93 -16.03
CA ILE A 323 18.03 5.20 -15.38
C ILE A 323 18.69 6.39 -16.10
N TYR A 324 19.90 6.22 -16.63
CA TYR A 324 20.67 7.27 -17.31
C TYR A 324 20.39 7.34 -18.81
N SER A 325 20.38 6.18 -19.48
CA SER A 325 20.24 6.09 -20.95
C SER A 325 18.80 6.09 -21.45
N SER A 326 17.81 5.86 -20.58
CA SER A 326 16.40 5.84 -20.93
C SER A 326 15.59 6.76 -20.03
N ALA A 327 15.45 6.45 -18.75
CA ALA A 327 14.51 7.15 -17.85
C ALA A 327 14.76 8.67 -17.83
N LEU A 328 16.01 9.09 -17.67
CA LEU A 328 16.40 10.52 -17.65
C LEU A 328 16.14 11.24 -18.98
N ILE A 329 16.33 10.54 -20.09
CA ILE A 329 16.26 11.11 -21.44
C ILE A 329 14.81 11.24 -21.92
N PHE A 330 13.97 10.27 -21.57
CA PHE A 330 12.55 10.24 -21.88
C PHE A 330 11.69 11.04 -20.89
N SER A 331 12.27 11.50 -19.78
CA SER A 331 11.59 12.42 -18.84
C SER A 331 11.27 13.78 -19.48
N PRO A 332 10.25 14.51 -19.02
CA PRO A 332 9.88 15.82 -19.57
C PRO A 332 11.00 16.87 -19.48
N GLN A 333 11.00 17.83 -20.40
CA GLN A 333 12.07 18.83 -20.50
C GLN A 333 12.22 19.73 -19.26
N LYS A 334 11.10 20.07 -18.60
CA LYS A 334 11.05 20.88 -17.37
C LYS A 334 11.12 20.05 -16.08
N SER A 335 11.33 18.73 -16.16
CA SER A 335 11.52 17.92 -14.94
C SER A 335 12.75 18.42 -14.19
N ILE A 336 12.59 18.65 -12.88
CA ILE A 336 13.67 19.13 -12.01
C ILE A 336 14.79 18.08 -11.94
N VAL A 337 14.45 16.80 -11.85
CA VAL A 337 15.41 15.67 -11.89
C VAL A 337 16.15 15.67 -13.22
N ARG A 338 15.44 15.80 -14.36
CA ARG A 338 16.09 15.82 -15.67
C ARG A 338 17.10 16.97 -15.81
N VAL A 339 16.69 18.18 -15.46
CA VAL A 339 17.55 19.37 -15.54
C VAL A 339 18.74 19.22 -14.61
N LYS A 340 18.53 18.70 -13.39
CA LYS A 340 19.59 18.56 -12.39
C LYS A 340 20.65 17.52 -12.76
N PHE A 341 20.23 16.40 -13.35
CA PHE A 341 21.11 15.29 -13.69
C PHE A 341 21.50 15.24 -15.17
N GLN A 342 21.32 16.33 -15.92
CA GLN A 342 21.64 16.39 -17.35
C GLN A 342 23.10 15.98 -17.68
N SER A 343 24.04 16.19 -16.76
CA SER A 343 25.44 15.76 -16.90
C SER A 343 25.63 14.23 -16.91
N CYS A 344 24.70 13.48 -16.34
CA CYS A 344 24.71 12.01 -16.29
C CYS A 344 24.11 11.38 -17.57
N ILE A 345 23.60 12.19 -18.51
CA ILE A 345 23.12 11.67 -19.79
C ILE A 345 24.32 11.15 -20.58
N PRO A 346 24.31 9.87 -21.04
CA PRO A 346 25.46 9.32 -21.74
C PRO A 346 25.81 10.09 -23.02
N LYS A 347 27.08 10.49 -23.13
CA LYS A 347 27.59 11.35 -24.23
C LYS A 347 27.46 10.72 -25.63
N TRP A 348 27.31 9.40 -25.71
CA TRP A 348 27.12 8.70 -26.98
C TRP A 348 25.73 8.96 -27.60
N ILE A 349 24.76 9.45 -26.83
CA ILE A 349 23.42 9.81 -27.30
C ILE A 349 23.45 11.23 -27.85
N ARG A 350 23.68 11.35 -29.16
CA ARG A 350 23.83 12.65 -29.83
C ARG A 350 22.51 13.37 -30.11
N ARG A 351 21.41 12.61 -30.24
CA ARG A 351 20.09 13.15 -30.57
C ARG A 351 19.11 12.75 -29.49
N LEU A 352 18.72 13.72 -28.66
CA LEU A 352 17.72 13.51 -27.63
C LEU A 352 16.32 13.39 -28.26
N PRO A 353 15.44 12.53 -27.72
CA PRO A 353 14.07 12.40 -28.17
C PRO A 353 13.28 13.68 -27.86
N LYS A 354 12.30 13.98 -28.74
CA LYS A 354 11.29 14.99 -28.44
C LYS A 354 10.37 14.43 -27.36
N THR A 355 10.39 15.08 -26.21
CA THR A 355 9.69 14.71 -24.98
C THR A 355 8.77 15.85 -24.58
N ALA A 356 7.73 15.56 -23.80
CA ALA A 356 6.80 16.57 -23.31
C ALA A 356 7.52 17.70 -22.54
N GLN A 357 6.95 18.90 -22.50
CA GLN A 357 7.55 20.00 -21.75
C GLN A 357 7.51 19.77 -20.24
N SER A 358 6.41 19.27 -19.70
CA SER A 358 6.20 18.97 -18.28
C SER A 358 5.65 17.56 -18.10
N TRP A 359 5.63 17.05 -16.87
CA TRP A 359 4.96 15.78 -16.57
C TRP A 359 3.51 15.86 -17.01
N GLY A 360 3.05 14.77 -17.64
CA GLY A 360 1.64 14.55 -17.88
C GLY A 360 0.90 14.20 -16.59
N ALA A 361 -0.42 14.14 -16.68
CA ALA A 361 -1.25 13.71 -15.56
C ALA A 361 -1.08 12.20 -15.24
N GLU A 362 -0.59 11.43 -16.23
CA GLU A 362 -0.18 10.03 -16.09
C GLU A 362 0.94 9.91 -15.05
N LEU A 363 0.71 9.13 -14.00
CA LEU A 363 1.71 8.82 -12.99
C LEU A 363 2.55 7.62 -13.39
N GLN A 364 1.89 6.59 -13.91
CA GLN A 364 2.52 5.29 -14.09
C GLN A 364 1.80 4.46 -15.15
N LYS A 365 2.60 3.72 -15.92
CA LYS A 365 2.17 2.70 -16.86
C LYS A 365 2.43 1.32 -16.25
N LEU A 366 1.36 0.54 -16.09
CA LEU A 366 1.40 -0.82 -15.56
C LEU A 366 1.05 -1.82 -16.68
N GLU A 367 2.02 -2.59 -17.12
CA GLU A 367 1.85 -3.60 -18.18
C GLU A 367 1.67 -4.98 -17.56
N ALA A 368 0.61 -5.71 -17.92
CA ALA A 368 0.38 -7.03 -17.33
C ALA A 368 -0.18 -8.10 -18.23
N HIS A 369 -1.06 -7.75 -19.17
CA HIS A 369 -1.86 -8.74 -19.89
C HIS A 369 -1.64 -8.56 -21.38
N MET A 370 -1.78 -9.62 -22.17
CA MET A 370 -1.43 -9.59 -23.59
C MET A 370 -2.62 -9.30 -24.52
N ARG A 371 -3.87 -9.34 -24.01
CA ARG A 371 -5.10 -9.18 -24.80
C ARG A 371 -6.04 -8.06 -24.32
N SER A 372 -6.90 -7.62 -25.23
CA SER A 372 -7.84 -6.49 -25.10
C SER A 372 -9.23 -6.94 -24.64
N GLY A 373 -9.93 -6.07 -23.89
CA GLY A 373 -11.24 -6.25 -23.27
C GLY A 373 -11.12 -6.41 -21.76
N MET A 374 -11.12 -5.31 -21.01
CA MET A 374 -10.81 -5.33 -19.57
C MET A 374 -11.89 -4.67 -18.71
N ASN A 375 -12.10 -5.21 -17.50
CA ASN A 375 -12.79 -4.54 -16.40
C ASN A 375 -11.76 -4.11 -15.34
N LEU A 376 -11.93 -2.90 -14.81
CA LEU A 376 -11.10 -2.33 -13.75
C LEU A 376 -11.97 -2.04 -12.53
N ILE A 377 -11.52 -2.49 -11.35
CA ILE A 377 -12.22 -2.24 -10.09
C ILE A 377 -11.17 -1.90 -9.02
N PHE A 378 -11.40 -0.80 -8.31
CA PHE A 378 -10.64 -0.50 -7.10
C PHE A 378 -11.28 -1.22 -5.92
N LEU A 379 -10.45 -1.86 -5.10
CA LEU A 379 -10.88 -2.40 -3.82
C LEU A 379 -10.95 -1.29 -2.77
N PRO A 380 -11.75 -1.45 -1.70
CA PRO A 380 -11.84 -0.48 -0.61
C PRO A 380 -10.51 -0.19 0.08
N ASP A 381 -9.55 -1.12 0.01
CA ASP A 381 -8.21 -1.00 0.59
C ASP A 381 -7.21 -0.21 -0.28
N GLY A 382 -7.65 0.30 -1.44
CA GLY A 382 -6.79 1.07 -2.35
C GLY A 382 -5.89 0.23 -3.25
N ARG A 383 -6.17 -1.06 -3.45
CA ARG A 383 -5.57 -1.91 -4.50
C ARG A 383 -6.37 -1.85 -5.81
N LEU A 384 -5.69 -1.91 -6.96
CA LEU A 384 -6.35 -2.01 -8.27
C LEU A 384 -6.41 -3.47 -8.70
N VAL A 385 -7.61 -3.92 -9.03
CA VAL A 385 -7.86 -5.21 -9.67
C VAL A 385 -8.22 -5.01 -11.12
N SER A 386 -7.54 -5.77 -11.95
CA SER A 386 -7.59 -5.56 -13.37
C SER A 386 -7.68 -6.89 -14.08
N ALA A 387 -8.85 -7.11 -14.68
CA ALA A 387 -9.23 -8.40 -15.21
C ALA A 387 -9.41 -8.30 -16.73
N SER A 388 -8.82 -9.23 -17.47
CA SER A 388 -8.80 -9.25 -18.94
C SER A 388 -9.63 -10.39 -19.50
N LYS A 389 -10.05 -10.24 -20.78
CA LYS A 389 -10.73 -11.29 -21.56
C LYS A 389 -9.92 -12.58 -21.72
N ASP A 390 -8.60 -12.52 -21.59
CA ASP A 390 -7.76 -13.73 -21.52
C ASP A 390 -7.89 -14.45 -20.18
N GLY A 391 -8.70 -13.95 -19.24
CA GLY A 391 -8.91 -14.54 -17.91
C GLY A 391 -7.78 -14.24 -16.93
N THR A 392 -6.75 -13.48 -17.35
CA THR A 392 -5.71 -13.01 -16.43
C THR A 392 -6.24 -11.92 -15.52
N ILE A 393 -5.92 -11.99 -14.23
CA ILE A 393 -6.25 -10.97 -13.23
C ILE A 393 -4.95 -10.48 -12.63
N ALA A 394 -4.69 -9.18 -12.65
CA ALA A 394 -3.53 -8.63 -11.97
C ALA A 394 -3.93 -7.63 -10.89
N PHE A 395 -3.13 -7.65 -9.83
CA PHE A 395 -3.25 -6.80 -8.66
C PHE A 395 -2.10 -5.83 -8.63
N TRP A 396 -2.45 -4.61 -8.26
CA TRP A 396 -1.52 -3.52 -8.19
C TRP A 396 -1.71 -2.78 -6.88
N ASP A 397 -0.60 -2.54 -6.21
CA ASP A 397 -0.52 -1.47 -5.24
C ASP A 397 -0.45 -0.16 -6.03
N ILE A 398 -1.42 0.74 -5.82
CA ILE A 398 -1.50 2.00 -6.57
C ILE A 398 -0.50 3.04 -6.06
N VAL A 399 -0.07 2.92 -4.80
CA VAL A 399 0.91 3.82 -4.19
C VAL A 399 2.30 3.52 -4.73
N THR A 400 2.66 2.24 -4.81
CA THR A 400 3.98 1.81 -5.29
C THR A 400 4.02 1.47 -6.78
N GLY A 401 2.85 1.22 -7.40
CA GLY A 401 2.74 0.64 -8.73
C GLY A 401 3.28 -0.77 -8.84
N GLU A 402 3.54 -1.41 -7.70
CA GLU A 402 4.07 -2.75 -7.68
C GLU A 402 3.00 -3.73 -8.14
N LYS A 403 3.41 -4.63 -9.04
CA LYS A 403 2.61 -5.77 -9.42
C LYS A 403 2.63 -6.77 -8.27
N LEU A 404 1.64 -6.69 -7.39
CA LEU A 404 1.57 -7.57 -6.23
C LEU A 404 1.37 -9.02 -6.65
N LYS A 405 0.49 -9.24 -7.64
CA LYS A 405 0.06 -10.59 -8.02
C LYS A 405 -0.46 -10.64 -9.45
N ILE A 406 -0.19 -11.75 -10.12
CA ILE A 406 -0.82 -12.12 -11.38
C ILE A 406 -1.48 -13.47 -11.14
N PHE A 407 -2.75 -13.54 -11.49
CA PHE A 407 -3.45 -14.78 -11.71
C PHE A 407 -3.47 -15.01 -13.20
N GLU A 408 -2.75 -16.04 -13.62
CA GLU A 408 -2.89 -16.57 -14.96
C GLU A 408 -4.23 -17.30 -15.05
N PRO A 409 -4.94 -17.19 -16.19
CA PRO A 409 -6.19 -17.89 -16.41
C PRO A 409 -5.95 -19.38 -16.20
N ILE A 410 -6.76 -20.00 -15.36
CA ILE A 410 -6.78 -21.47 -15.30
C ILE A 410 -7.41 -22.03 -16.59
N TYR A 411 -8.20 -21.23 -17.33
CA TYR A 411 -8.93 -21.67 -18.51
C TYR A 411 -8.98 -20.58 -19.60
N ASP A 412 -8.80 -21.00 -20.86
CA ASP A 412 -8.54 -20.14 -22.02
C ASP A 412 -9.65 -19.13 -22.38
N HIS A 413 -10.87 -19.27 -21.84
CA HIS A 413 -12.02 -18.44 -22.23
C HIS A 413 -12.99 -18.18 -21.06
N THR A 414 -13.19 -16.90 -20.69
CA THR A 414 -14.33 -16.46 -19.85
C THR A 414 -14.86 -15.06 -20.19
N PRO A 415 -16.19 -14.88 -20.37
CA PRO A 415 -16.80 -13.63 -20.82
C PRO A 415 -17.32 -12.68 -19.72
N ILE A 416 -17.55 -13.16 -18.48
CA ILE A 416 -18.24 -12.38 -17.42
C ILE A 416 -17.51 -12.56 -16.07
N MET A 417 -17.27 -11.45 -15.38
CA MET A 417 -16.60 -11.40 -14.07
C MET A 417 -17.31 -10.42 -13.16
N ALA A 418 -17.40 -10.77 -11.88
CA ALA A 418 -17.86 -9.90 -10.81
C ALA A 418 -16.78 -9.82 -9.72
N ILE A 419 -16.71 -8.70 -9.01
CA ILE A 419 -15.80 -8.49 -7.89
C ILE A 419 -16.61 -7.95 -6.72
N SER A 420 -16.38 -8.50 -5.55
CA SER A 420 -17.01 -8.10 -4.30
C SER A 420 -16.22 -7.00 -3.61
N THR A 421 -16.90 -6.26 -2.73
CA THR A 421 -16.30 -5.21 -1.89
C THR A 421 -15.34 -5.77 -0.84
N ASP A 422 -15.49 -7.03 -0.43
CA ASP A 422 -14.63 -7.73 0.54
C ASP A 422 -13.35 -8.33 -0.09
N GLY A 423 -13.13 -8.12 -1.39
CA GLY A 423 -11.97 -8.67 -2.07
C GLY A 423 -12.13 -10.13 -2.50
N LEU A 424 -13.35 -10.55 -2.83
CA LEU A 424 -13.61 -11.80 -3.53
C LEU A 424 -13.86 -11.59 -5.02
N ILE A 425 -13.38 -12.50 -5.86
CA ILE A 425 -13.65 -12.48 -7.30
C ILE A 425 -14.45 -13.69 -7.70
N ALA A 426 -15.53 -13.47 -8.46
CA ALA A 426 -16.30 -14.52 -9.11
C ALA A 426 -16.05 -14.48 -10.62
N GLN A 427 -15.57 -15.60 -11.16
CA GLN A 427 -15.31 -15.78 -12.58
C GLN A 427 -16.19 -16.89 -13.15
N ALA A 428 -16.97 -16.59 -14.18
CA ALA A 428 -17.80 -17.59 -14.87
C ALA A 428 -17.03 -18.27 -16.01
N LEU A 429 -16.89 -19.60 -15.94
CA LEU A 429 -16.26 -20.43 -16.96
C LEU A 429 -17.22 -20.71 -18.12
N THR A 430 -16.66 -20.95 -19.31
CA THR A 430 -17.42 -21.29 -20.54
C THR A 430 -18.27 -22.57 -20.38
N GLY A 431 -18.00 -23.40 -19.37
CA GLY A 431 -18.79 -24.60 -19.01
C GLY A 431 -19.80 -24.41 -17.87
N GLY A 432 -20.11 -23.18 -17.46
CA GLY A 432 -21.12 -22.88 -16.43
C GLY A 432 -20.64 -22.93 -14.99
N SER A 433 -19.46 -23.52 -14.73
CA SER A 433 -18.84 -23.42 -13.42
C SER A 433 -18.40 -22.00 -13.11
N ILE A 434 -18.63 -21.55 -11.88
CA ILE A 434 -18.15 -20.27 -11.37
C ILE A 434 -17.02 -20.56 -10.40
N VAL A 435 -15.87 -19.91 -10.57
CA VAL A 435 -14.76 -20.04 -9.64
C VAL A 435 -14.70 -18.79 -8.78
N ILE A 436 -14.65 -18.99 -7.47
CA ILE A 436 -14.46 -17.94 -6.48
C ILE A 436 -13.04 -17.98 -5.94
N TRP A 437 -12.45 -16.81 -5.93
CA TRP A 437 -11.06 -16.60 -5.56
C TRP A 437 -10.98 -15.59 -4.43
N ASP A 438 -10.18 -15.95 -3.43
CA ASP A 438 -9.75 -15.00 -2.43
C ASP A 438 -8.56 -14.20 -2.95
N ILE A 439 -8.66 -12.87 -2.89
CA ILE A 439 -7.61 -11.98 -3.39
C ILE A 439 -6.33 -12.11 -2.55
N GLU A 440 -6.45 -12.22 -1.23
CA GLU A 440 -5.31 -12.18 -0.31
C GLU A 440 -4.51 -13.48 -0.38
N THR A 441 -5.18 -14.61 -0.23
CA THR A 441 -4.56 -15.94 -0.12
C THR A 441 -4.14 -16.54 -1.47
N ASN A 442 -4.70 -16.08 -2.60
CA ASN A 442 -4.55 -16.72 -3.93
C ASN A 442 -5.27 -18.06 -4.05
N GLU A 443 -6.07 -18.42 -3.08
CA GLU A 443 -6.67 -19.74 -3.12
C GLU A 443 -8.01 -19.64 -3.82
N ILE A 444 -8.26 -20.63 -4.67
CA ILE A 444 -9.62 -20.92 -5.09
C ILE A 444 -10.34 -21.34 -3.83
N ILE A 445 -11.09 -20.41 -3.23
CA ILE A 445 -11.95 -20.72 -2.10
C ILE A 445 -12.91 -21.81 -2.55
N ARG A 446 -13.44 -21.65 -3.77
CA ARG A 446 -14.44 -22.59 -4.26
C ARG A 446 -14.66 -22.58 -5.75
N LYS A 447 -15.13 -23.72 -6.25
CA LYS A 447 -15.74 -23.86 -7.57
C LYS A 447 -17.21 -24.19 -7.37
N LEU A 448 -18.08 -23.27 -7.77
CA LEU A 448 -19.52 -23.37 -7.75
C LEU A 448 -20.03 -23.90 -9.10
N GLY A 449 -21.07 -24.73 -9.06
CA GLY A 449 -21.73 -25.26 -10.27
C GLY A 449 -20.95 -26.34 -11.03
N ARG A 450 -21.69 -27.36 -11.48
CA ARG A 450 -21.24 -28.33 -12.50
C ARG A 450 -22.29 -28.40 -13.60
N ASP A 451 -21.83 -28.30 -14.84
CA ASP A 451 -22.53 -28.71 -16.05
C ASP A 451 -23.94 -28.09 -16.27
N ASP A 452 -24.05 -26.77 -16.10
CA ASP A 452 -25.33 -26.06 -16.23
C ASP A 452 -25.26 -24.88 -17.21
N GLY A 453 -24.64 -25.08 -18.39
CA GLY A 453 -24.68 -24.11 -19.50
C GLY A 453 -23.92 -22.81 -19.26
N GLN A 454 -23.84 -21.92 -20.25
CA GLN A 454 -23.07 -20.67 -20.13
C GLN A 454 -23.71 -19.72 -19.11
N VAL A 455 -22.93 -19.16 -18.17
CA VAL A 455 -23.44 -18.13 -17.24
C VAL A 455 -23.78 -16.86 -18.03
N VAL A 456 -25.00 -16.35 -17.84
CA VAL A 456 -25.53 -15.17 -18.53
C VAL A 456 -25.47 -13.93 -17.64
N ASN A 457 -25.80 -14.06 -16.36
CA ASN A 457 -25.68 -12.98 -15.37
C ASN A 457 -24.90 -13.47 -14.14
N LEU A 458 -24.06 -12.59 -13.59
CA LEU A 458 -23.23 -12.84 -12.41
C LEU A 458 -23.10 -11.56 -11.59
N GLY A 459 -23.39 -11.62 -10.30
CA GLY A 459 -23.22 -10.47 -9.43
C GLY A 459 -23.23 -10.80 -7.95
N PHE A 460 -22.42 -10.07 -7.18
CA PHE A 460 -22.40 -10.16 -5.73
C PHE A 460 -23.62 -9.45 -5.15
N MET A 461 -24.32 -10.13 -4.25
CA MET A 461 -25.50 -9.61 -3.57
C MET A 461 -25.12 -8.88 -2.29
N ALA A 462 -24.21 -9.49 -1.55
CA ALA A 462 -23.66 -9.01 -0.29
C ALA A 462 -22.31 -9.71 -0.05
N ILE A 463 -21.64 -9.35 1.03
CA ILE A 463 -20.46 -10.05 1.53
C ILE A 463 -20.79 -11.55 1.65
N GLY A 464 -20.03 -12.40 0.97
CA GLY A 464 -20.22 -13.85 1.01
C GLY A 464 -21.40 -14.44 0.22
N LEU A 465 -22.18 -13.63 -0.52
CA LEU A 465 -23.34 -14.10 -1.29
C LEU A 465 -23.23 -13.72 -2.78
N LEU A 466 -23.37 -14.73 -3.64
CA LEU A 466 -23.28 -14.57 -5.09
C LEU A 466 -24.55 -15.05 -5.78
N ALA A 467 -25.10 -14.26 -6.70
CA ALA A 467 -26.18 -14.70 -7.58
C ALA A 467 -25.65 -14.99 -8.99
N SER A 468 -26.19 -16.04 -9.61
CA SER A 468 -25.96 -16.34 -11.01
C SER A 468 -27.21 -16.84 -11.73
N THR A 469 -27.25 -16.61 -13.04
CA THR A 469 -28.16 -17.27 -13.97
C THR A 469 -27.38 -17.89 -15.11
N THR A 470 -27.81 -19.06 -15.58
CA THR A 470 -27.17 -19.76 -16.70
C THR A 470 -28.12 -19.92 -17.88
N GLU A 471 -27.58 -20.24 -19.07
CA GLU A 471 -28.37 -20.37 -20.29
C GLU A 471 -29.27 -21.62 -20.28
N SER A 472 -28.78 -22.76 -19.78
CA SER A 472 -29.59 -23.99 -19.67
C SER A 472 -30.66 -23.88 -18.59
N SER A 473 -30.37 -23.18 -17.51
CA SER A 473 -31.31 -22.89 -16.43
C SER A 473 -31.69 -21.41 -16.43
N ALA A 474 -32.00 -20.87 -17.62
CA ALA A 474 -32.33 -19.45 -17.78
C ALA A 474 -33.52 -18.99 -16.94
N LYS A 475 -34.33 -19.94 -16.46
CA LYS A 475 -35.49 -19.71 -15.59
C LYS A 475 -35.17 -19.75 -14.09
N THR A 476 -33.94 -20.08 -13.70
CA THR A 476 -33.58 -20.19 -12.28
C THR A 476 -32.49 -19.17 -11.94
N VAL A 477 -32.69 -18.43 -10.86
CA VAL A 477 -31.60 -17.68 -10.23
C VAL A 477 -31.05 -18.51 -9.08
N LYS A 478 -29.76 -18.79 -9.12
CA LYS A 478 -29.07 -19.54 -8.07
C LYS A 478 -28.33 -18.57 -7.18
N VAL A 479 -28.65 -18.60 -5.89
CA VAL A 479 -27.91 -17.88 -4.85
C VAL A 479 -26.99 -18.86 -4.15
N TRP A 480 -25.71 -18.54 -4.23
CA TRP A 480 -24.62 -19.34 -3.72
C TRP A 480 -24.12 -18.70 -2.44
N ASP A 481 -23.99 -19.52 -1.41
CA ASP A 481 -23.10 -19.20 -0.30
C ASP A 481 -21.68 -19.54 -0.73
N ILE A 482 -20.84 -18.52 -0.71
CA ILE A 482 -19.45 -18.62 -1.13
C ILE A 482 -18.65 -19.50 -0.16
N VAL A 483 -18.97 -19.44 1.13
CA VAL A 483 -18.28 -20.15 2.21
C VAL A 483 -18.57 -21.64 2.12
N THR A 484 -19.84 -22.02 2.01
CA THR A 484 -20.25 -23.45 1.96
C THR A 484 -20.15 -24.03 0.56
N GLY A 485 -20.40 -23.22 -0.48
CA GLY A 485 -20.50 -23.68 -1.86
C GLY A 485 -21.83 -24.22 -2.28
N ASP A 486 -22.72 -24.32 -1.32
CA ASP A 486 -24.03 -24.87 -1.55
C ASP A 486 -24.90 -23.78 -2.14
N ILE A 487 -25.84 -24.24 -2.95
CA ILE A 487 -26.91 -23.38 -3.41
C ILE A 487 -27.79 -23.16 -2.17
N LEU A 488 -27.71 -21.97 -1.58
CA LEU A 488 -28.58 -21.62 -0.48
C LEU A 488 -30.02 -21.61 -0.95
N LYS A 489 -30.22 -21.02 -2.13
CA LYS A 489 -31.55 -20.78 -2.69
C LYS A 489 -31.55 -20.88 -4.19
N GLU A 490 -32.59 -21.53 -4.69
CA GLU A 490 -32.97 -21.53 -6.08
C GLU A 490 -34.29 -20.79 -6.21
N PHE A 491 -34.24 -19.70 -6.96
CA PHE A 491 -35.42 -18.94 -7.31
C PHE A 491 -35.87 -19.41 -8.69
N GLU A 492 -36.83 -20.33 -8.69
CA GLU A 492 -37.45 -20.80 -9.93
C GLU A 492 -38.47 -19.77 -10.44
N HIS A 493 -38.39 -19.51 -11.74
CA HIS A 493 -39.31 -18.64 -12.45
C HIS A 493 -40.01 -19.40 -13.57
N ASP A 494 -41.21 -18.94 -13.93
CA ASP A 494 -41.95 -19.51 -15.06
C ASP A 494 -41.29 -19.16 -16.41
N GLU A 495 -40.50 -18.10 -16.47
CA GLU A 495 -39.91 -17.50 -17.68
C GLU A 495 -38.42 -17.19 -17.50
N PRO A 496 -37.64 -17.05 -18.60
CA PRO A 496 -36.21 -16.75 -18.52
C PRO A 496 -35.92 -15.38 -17.90
N VAL A 497 -34.94 -15.35 -17.01
CA VAL A 497 -34.41 -14.14 -16.36
C VAL A 497 -33.45 -13.43 -17.31
N SER A 498 -33.73 -12.16 -17.59
CA SER A 498 -32.92 -11.31 -18.47
C SER A 498 -32.03 -10.33 -17.72
N ALA A 499 -32.41 -9.92 -16.50
CA ALA A 499 -31.64 -8.96 -15.70
C ALA A 499 -31.69 -9.32 -14.21
N LEU A 500 -30.61 -9.01 -13.49
CA LEU A 500 -30.54 -9.08 -12.04
C LEU A 500 -30.25 -7.70 -11.46
N GLY A 501 -30.93 -7.36 -10.38
CA GLY A 501 -30.64 -6.21 -9.55
C GLY A 501 -30.38 -6.65 -8.11
N PHE A 502 -29.47 -5.96 -7.43
CA PHE A 502 -29.13 -6.23 -6.04
C PHE A 502 -29.38 -4.98 -5.20
N SER A 503 -30.04 -5.14 -4.06
CA SER A 503 -30.12 -4.12 -3.01
C SER A 503 -28.86 -4.17 -2.13
N SER A 504 -28.86 -3.49 -0.98
CA SER A 504 -27.82 -3.54 0.06
C SER A 504 -27.68 -4.90 0.77
N GLY A 505 -27.99 -6.01 0.08
CA GLY A 505 -27.83 -7.38 0.55
C GLY A 505 -29.11 -8.10 0.99
N GLU A 506 -30.21 -7.38 1.23
CA GLU A 506 -31.44 -7.95 1.79
C GLU A 506 -32.46 -8.38 0.73
N GLN A 507 -32.36 -7.84 -0.48
CA GLN A 507 -33.32 -8.07 -1.55
C GLN A 507 -32.64 -8.32 -2.89
N LEU A 508 -33.20 -9.27 -3.65
CA LEU A 508 -32.83 -9.59 -5.02
C LEU A 508 -34.00 -9.28 -5.95
N ALA A 509 -33.77 -8.51 -7.01
CA ALA A 509 -34.74 -8.32 -8.08
C ALA A 509 -34.35 -9.16 -9.29
N SER A 510 -35.28 -9.97 -9.78
CA SER A 510 -35.12 -10.80 -10.98
C SER A 510 -36.10 -10.33 -12.05
N GLY A 511 -35.57 -9.85 -13.18
CA GLY A 511 -36.37 -9.34 -14.29
C GLY A 511 -36.55 -10.43 -15.33
N LEU A 512 -37.81 -10.76 -15.63
CA LEU A 512 -38.18 -11.82 -16.56
C LEU A 512 -38.39 -11.28 -17.98
N ARG A 513 -38.18 -12.14 -18.99
CA ARG A 513 -38.40 -11.81 -20.40
C ARG A 513 -39.84 -11.43 -20.74
N ASP A 514 -40.81 -11.89 -19.96
CA ASP A 514 -42.22 -11.57 -20.14
C ASP A 514 -42.63 -10.22 -19.51
N GLY A 515 -41.70 -9.56 -18.82
CA GLY A 515 -41.90 -8.26 -18.17
C GLY A 515 -42.33 -8.33 -16.71
N ARG A 516 -42.47 -9.53 -16.13
CA ARG A 516 -42.63 -9.69 -14.68
C ARG A 516 -41.29 -9.46 -13.97
N ILE A 517 -41.36 -8.85 -12.79
CA ILE A 517 -40.21 -8.72 -11.90
C ILE A 517 -40.56 -9.39 -10.59
N CYS A 518 -39.70 -10.28 -10.14
CA CYS A 518 -39.86 -10.94 -8.85
C CYS A 518 -38.84 -10.36 -7.88
N ILE A 519 -39.34 -9.97 -6.71
CA ILE A 519 -38.51 -9.54 -5.58
C ILE A 519 -38.43 -10.71 -4.62
N TRP A 520 -37.20 -11.06 -4.29
CA TRP A 520 -36.91 -12.15 -3.38
C TRP A 520 -36.26 -11.57 -2.15
N ASP A 521 -36.76 -11.98 -0.98
CA ASP A 521 -36.03 -11.78 0.25
C ASP A 521 -34.90 -12.79 0.33
N THR A 522 -33.68 -12.28 0.52
CA THR A 522 -32.48 -13.10 0.46
C THR A 522 -32.35 -14.00 1.69
N VAL A 523 -33.01 -13.65 2.80
CA VAL A 523 -32.94 -14.34 4.11
C VAL A 523 -34.02 -15.43 4.24
N SER A 524 -35.27 -15.16 3.86
CA SER A 524 -36.38 -16.13 3.89
C SER A 524 -36.41 -16.99 2.62
N GLY A 525 -36.08 -16.40 1.47
CA GLY A 525 -36.08 -17.11 0.18
C GLY A 525 -37.46 -17.21 -0.43
N GLU A 526 -38.40 -16.54 0.18
CA GLU A 526 -39.74 -16.41 -0.34
C GLU A 526 -39.77 -15.29 -1.37
N ASN A 527 -40.60 -15.48 -2.39
CA ASN A 527 -40.96 -14.40 -3.27
C ASN A 527 -41.81 -13.43 -2.46
N THR A 528 -41.22 -12.32 -2.04
CA THR A 528 -41.95 -11.31 -1.27
C THR A 528 -42.95 -10.59 -2.13
N MET A 529 -42.67 -10.46 -3.44
CA MET A 529 -43.45 -9.62 -4.31
C MET A 529 -43.25 -9.95 -5.80
N VAL A 530 -44.35 -10.17 -6.50
CA VAL A 530 -44.37 -10.27 -7.97
C VAL A 530 -44.96 -9.00 -8.56
N LEU A 531 -44.11 -8.21 -9.16
CA LEU A 531 -44.46 -6.99 -9.88
C LEU A 531 -44.84 -7.37 -11.31
N LYS A 532 -46.13 -7.28 -11.62
CA LYS A 532 -46.67 -7.66 -12.94
C LYS A 532 -46.60 -6.46 -13.89
N GLY A 533 -45.61 -6.45 -14.77
CA GLY A 533 -45.55 -5.55 -15.93
C GLY A 533 -46.56 -5.91 -17.01
N ARG A 534 -46.55 -5.17 -18.13
CA ARG A 534 -47.36 -5.52 -19.30
C ARG A 534 -46.76 -6.75 -19.98
N PRO A 535 -47.57 -7.68 -20.50
CA PRO A 535 -47.07 -8.82 -21.26
C PRO A 535 -46.33 -8.31 -22.51
N SER A 536 -45.10 -8.78 -22.73
CA SER A 536 -44.18 -8.44 -23.85
C SER A 536 -43.11 -7.36 -23.59
N ASP A 537 -43.05 -6.77 -22.39
CA ASP A 537 -41.99 -5.80 -22.04
C ASP A 537 -40.78 -6.51 -21.43
N ARG A 538 -39.82 -6.96 -22.25
CA ARG A 538 -38.57 -7.56 -21.74
C ARG A 538 -37.81 -6.55 -20.85
N VAL A 539 -37.46 -6.97 -19.63
CA VAL A 539 -36.65 -6.18 -18.70
C VAL A 539 -35.17 -6.37 -19.02
N ASP A 540 -34.50 -5.33 -19.48
CA ASP A 540 -33.07 -5.38 -19.85
C ASP A 540 -32.16 -4.90 -18.71
N ILE A 541 -32.65 -4.00 -17.85
CA ILE A 541 -31.88 -3.45 -16.73
C ILE A 541 -32.77 -3.34 -15.48
N LEU A 542 -32.21 -3.73 -14.34
CA LEU A 542 -32.80 -3.57 -13.02
C LEU A 542 -31.84 -2.82 -12.09
N ILE A 543 -32.34 -1.78 -11.44
CA ILE A 543 -31.54 -0.96 -10.52
C ILE A 543 -32.39 -0.65 -9.29
N PHE A 544 -31.82 -0.87 -8.11
CA PHE A 544 -32.42 -0.45 -6.84
C PHE A 544 -32.14 1.03 -6.57
N SER A 545 -33.14 1.73 -6.04
CA SER A 545 -32.96 3.07 -5.50
C SER A 545 -32.43 3.01 -4.07
N PRO A 546 -31.71 4.06 -3.62
CA PRO A 546 -31.24 4.15 -2.23
C PRO A 546 -32.35 4.23 -1.18
N LYS A 547 -33.59 4.56 -1.58
CA LYS A 547 -34.70 4.93 -0.68
C LYS A 547 -35.84 3.91 -0.62
N THR A 548 -35.71 2.72 -1.24
CA THR A 548 -36.68 1.58 -1.32
C THR A 548 -37.48 1.39 -2.62
N ASN A 549 -37.15 2.10 -3.70
CA ASN A 549 -37.83 1.87 -5.01
C ASN A 549 -36.99 0.97 -5.92
N LEU A 550 -37.63 0.35 -6.91
CA LEU A 550 -36.94 -0.38 -7.98
C LEU A 550 -37.29 0.22 -9.34
N ALA A 551 -36.28 0.47 -10.17
CA ALA A 551 -36.48 0.80 -11.57
C ALA A 551 -36.25 -0.43 -12.45
N SER A 552 -37.23 -0.72 -13.30
CA SER A 552 -37.09 -1.69 -14.38
C SER A 552 -37.14 -0.98 -15.71
N VAL A 553 -36.15 -1.28 -16.55
CA VAL A 553 -35.97 -0.63 -17.84
C VAL A 553 -36.18 -1.66 -18.94
N SER A 554 -37.06 -1.32 -19.86
CA SER A 554 -37.18 -1.96 -21.18
C SER A 554 -36.84 -0.91 -22.24
N LEU A 555 -36.67 -1.32 -23.50
CA LEU A 555 -36.21 -0.46 -24.61
C LEU A 555 -36.69 1.01 -24.56
N TYR A 556 -38.00 1.24 -24.33
CA TYR A 556 -38.62 2.56 -24.35
C TYR A 556 -39.32 2.94 -23.03
N LEU A 557 -39.39 2.03 -22.07
CA LEU A 557 -40.20 2.24 -20.86
C LEU A 557 -39.33 2.05 -19.63
N VAL A 558 -39.40 3.01 -18.71
CA VAL A 558 -38.97 2.81 -17.33
C VAL A 558 -40.19 2.69 -16.44
N LYS A 559 -40.26 1.61 -15.68
CA LYS A 559 -41.28 1.43 -14.65
C LYS A 559 -40.63 1.54 -13.28
N ILE A 560 -41.27 2.32 -12.42
CA ILE A 560 -40.83 2.53 -11.04
C ILE A 560 -41.82 1.82 -10.13
N TRP A 561 -41.26 0.97 -9.29
CA TRP A 561 -42.01 0.07 -8.43
C TRP A 561 -41.74 0.44 -6.97
N ASP A 562 -42.83 0.51 -6.22
CA ASP A 562 -42.77 0.60 -4.76
C ASP A 562 -42.56 -0.81 -4.22
N LEU A 563 -41.43 -1.04 -3.54
CA LEU A 563 -41.14 -2.35 -2.95
C LEU A 563 -41.94 -2.59 -1.65
N MET A 564 -42.57 -1.56 -1.07
CA MET A 564 -43.43 -1.70 0.10
C MET A 564 -44.85 -2.13 -0.27
N THR A 565 -45.39 -1.60 -1.36
CA THR A 565 -46.78 -1.84 -1.76
C THR A 565 -46.93 -2.82 -2.92
N GLY A 566 -45.87 -3.01 -3.72
CA GLY A 566 -45.86 -3.88 -4.89
C GLY A 566 -46.66 -3.39 -6.08
N TYR A 567 -47.12 -2.15 -6.00
CA TYR A 567 -47.77 -1.50 -7.12
C TYR A 567 -46.74 -0.74 -7.95
N GLN A 568 -47.02 -0.70 -9.25
CA GLN A 568 -46.36 0.23 -10.14
C GLN A 568 -46.72 1.65 -9.68
N ILE A 569 -45.72 2.38 -9.17
CA ILE A 569 -45.89 3.80 -8.83
C ILE A 569 -46.10 4.58 -10.12
N LYS A 570 -45.23 4.31 -11.11
CA LYS A 570 -45.31 4.98 -12.41
C LYS A 570 -44.77 4.16 -13.58
N GLU A 571 -45.36 4.45 -14.73
CA GLU A 571 -44.81 4.19 -16.05
C GLU A 571 -44.26 5.50 -16.64
N LEU A 572 -42.99 5.47 -17.03
CA LEU A 572 -42.31 6.56 -17.71
C LEU A 572 -42.05 6.09 -19.14
N GLU A 573 -42.83 6.62 -20.08
CA GLU A 573 -42.68 6.32 -21.50
C GLU A 573 -41.72 7.32 -22.14
N GLU A 574 -40.62 6.78 -22.65
CA GLU A 574 -39.63 7.52 -23.38
C GLU A 574 -39.87 7.41 -24.88
N LYS A 575 -39.74 8.52 -25.59
CA LYS A 575 -39.98 8.58 -27.04
C LYS A 575 -38.88 7.90 -27.87
N GLU A 576 -37.81 7.42 -27.23
CA GLU A 576 -36.59 6.90 -27.85
C GLU A 576 -35.94 5.80 -27.02
N VAL A 577 -35.01 5.05 -27.63
CA VAL A 577 -34.34 3.91 -26.98
C VAL A 577 -33.49 4.37 -25.81
N ILE A 578 -33.66 3.73 -24.66
CA ILE A 578 -32.89 3.94 -23.44
C ILE A 578 -31.58 3.14 -23.51
N LEU A 579 -30.45 3.79 -23.25
CA LEU A 579 -29.12 3.18 -23.31
C LEU A 579 -28.52 2.92 -21.92
N SER A 580 -28.88 3.74 -20.93
CA SER A 580 -28.43 3.62 -19.56
C SER A 580 -29.41 4.34 -18.62
N VAL A 581 -29.48 3.88 -17.38
CA VAL A 581 -30.32 4.43 -16.32
C VAL A 581 -29.55 4.43 -15.01
N CYS A 582 -29.79 5.42 -14.16
CA CYS A 582 -29.28 5.43 -12.79
C CYS A 582 -30.24 6.19 -11.86
N PHE A 583 -30.18 5.88 -10.57
CA PHE A 583 -30.86 6.64 -9.53
C PHE A 583 -29.98 7.74 -8.96
N THR A 584 -30.60 8.87 -8.62
CA THR A 584 -29.99 9.91 -7.81
C THR A 584 -30.02 9.50 -6.33
N SER A 585 -29.18 10.13 -5.50
CA SER A 585 -29.24 9.95 -4.04
C SER A 585 -30.56 10.40 -3.43
N ASN A 586 -31.22 11.38 -4.06
CA ASN A 586 -32.55 11.83 -3.65
C ASN A 586 -33.68 10.88 -4.07
N GLY A 587 -33.38 9.87 -4.90
CA GLY A 587 -34.32 8.85 -5.33
C GLY A 587 -34.97 9.14 -6.68
N ASP A 588 -34.60 10.24 -7.35
CA ASP A 588 -35.05 10.55 -8.72
C ASP A 588 -34.37 9.62 -9.74
N LEU A 589 -35.00 9.47 -10.89
CA LEU A 589 -34.52 8.59 -11.94
C LEU A 589 -33.96 9.40 -13.10
N VAL A 590 -32.79 9.00 -13.61
CA VAL A 590 -32.21 9.57 -14.82
C VAL A 590 -32.11 8.53 -15.92
N SER A 591 -32.67 8.84 -17.08
CA SER A 591 -32.62 8.02 -18.30
C SER A 591 -31.81 8.72 -19.40
N SER A 592 -30.92 7.97 -20.05
CA SER A 592 -30.18 8.47 -21.21
C SER A 592 -30.74 7.91 -22.51
N LEU A 593 -31.19 8.79 -23.41
CA LEU A 593 -31.85 8.40 -24.66
C LEU A 593 -30.90 8.42 -25.86
N ARG A 594 -31.19 7.55 -26.83
CA ARG A 594 -30.43 7.43 -28.08
C ARG A 594 -30.43 8.71 -28.92
N ASN A 595 -31.46 9.55 -28.83
CA ASN A 595 -31.50 10.85 -29.54
C ASN A 595 -30.69 11.96 -28.85
N GLY A 596 -30.02 11.66 -27.73
CA GLY A 596 -29.26 12.63 -26.96
C GLY A 596 -30.08 13.44 -25.95
N THR A 597 -31.34 13.09 -25.71
CA THR A 597 -32.09 13.71 -24.62
C THR A 597 -31.80 12.97 -23.31
N ILE A 598 -31.72 13.71 -22.21
CA ILE A 598 -31.69 13.13 -20.87
C ILE A 598 -32.93 13.59 -20.17
N ASN A 599 -33.63 12.65 -19.58
CA ASN A 599 -34.81 12.97 -18.81
C ASN A 599 -34.53 12.64 -17.35
N ILE A 600 -34.82 13.63 -16.52
CA ILE A 600 -34.85 13.49 -15.07
C ILE A 600 -36.31 13.39 -14.69
N TRP A 601 -36.62 12.28 -14.06
CA TRP A 601 -37.97 11.94 -13.66
C TRP A 601 -38.05 11.95 -12.14
N ASN A 602 -39.09 12.60 -11.61
CA ASN A 602 -39.46 12.40 -10.23
C ASN A 602 -39.89 10.95 -10.11
N ALA A 603 -39.16 10.13 -9.36
CA ALA A 603 -39.48 8.72 -9.26
C ALA A 603 -40.81 8.45 -8.53
N VAL A 604 -41.27 9.40 -7.72
CA VAL A 604 -42.47 9.32 -6.89
C VAL A 604 -43.70 9.85 -7.62
N GLU A 605 -43.61 11.08 -8.16
CA GLU A 605 -44.73 11.70 -8.89
C GLU A 605 -44.83 11.20 -10.33
N GLY A 606 -43.71 10.70 -10.85
CA GLY A 606 -43.61 10.20 -12.22
C GLY A 606 -43.78 11.28 -13.27
N GLU A 607 -43.57 12.52 -12.87
CA GLU A 607 -43.56 13.66 -13.75
C GLU A 607 -42.16 13.84 -14.29
N LEU A 608 -42.10 14.23 -15.55
CA LEU A 608 -40.88 14.69 -16.16
C LEU A 608 -40.50 16.00 -15.49
N LEU A 609 -39.63 15.94 -14.48
CA LEU A 609 -39.13 17.13 -13.79
C LEU A 609 -38.36 17.99 -14.78
N LYS A 610 -37.49 17.35 -15.56
CA LYS A 610 -36.66 18.05 -16.53
C LYS A 610 -36.37 17.18 -17.74
N SER A 611 -36.59 17.78 -18.90
CA SER A 611 -36.08 17.26 -20.17
C SER A 611 -34.89 18.11 -20.58
N LEU A 612 -33.72 17.52 -20.45
CA LEU A 612 -32.45 18.16 -20.69
C LEU A 612 -32.11 17.95 -22.17
N LYS A 613 -32.66 18.85 -22.98
CA LYS A 613 -32.52 18.85 -24.43
C LYS A 613 -31.36 19.72 -24.87
N GLY A 614 -30.79 19.39 -26.02
CA GLY A 614 -29.86 20.26 -26.74
C GLY A 614 -28.62 19.55 -27.23
N TYR A 615 -28.43 18.28 -26.88
CA TYR A 615 -27.62 17.43 -27.73
C TYR A 615 -28.39 17.20 -29.03
N LYS A 616 -27.73 17.40 -30.16
CA LYS A 616 -28.27 17.07 -31.49
C LYS A 616 -28.00 15.61 -31.88
N GLU A 617 -27.34 14.84 -31.00
CA GLU A 617 -26.62 13.60 -31.31
C GLU A 617 -26.66 12.61 -30.12
N VAL A 618 -26.33 11.34 -30.36
CA VAL A 618 -26.44 10.22 -29.39
C VAL A 618 -25.66 10.48 -28.08
N ILE A 619 -26.31 10.27 -26.93
CA ILE A 619 -25.66 10.18 -25.62
C ILE A 619 -25.20 8.75 -25.39
N VAL A 620 -23.93 8.59 -25.03
CA VAL A 620 -23.30 7.27 -24.88
C VAL A 620 -23.29 6.84 -23.41
N SER A 621 -23.26 7.79 -22.47
CA SER A 621 -23.17 7.49 -21.04
C SER A 621 -23.71 8.64 -20.20
N VAL A 622 -24.32 8.28 -19.08
CA VAL A 622 -24.81 9.18 -18.05
C VAL A 622 -24.35 8.69 -16.69
N ALA A 623 -23.98 9.61 -15.81
CA ALA A 623 -23.65 9.30 -14.43
C ALA A 623 -24.09 10.45 -13.52
N PHE A 624 -24.54 10.09 -12.32
CA PHE A 624 -25.11 11.04 -11.37
C PHE A 624 -24.17 11.27 -10.18
N SER A 625 -24.12 12.51 -9.69
CA SER A 625 -23.45 12.84 -8.43
C SER A 625 -24.38 12.56 -7.24
N PHE A 626 -24.02 11.63 -6.35
CA PHE A 626 -24.81 11.25 -5.18
C PHE A 626 -24.83 12.31 -4.04
N THR A 627 -24.11 13.45 -4.12
CA THR A 627 -24.08 14.46 -3.04
C THR A 627 -24.51 15.84 -3.50
N ASP A 628 -24.13 16.26 -4.70
CA ASP A 628 -24.37 17.63 -5.18
C ASP A 628 -25.60 17.74 -6.09
N MET A 629 -26.35 16.65 -6.28
CA MET A 629 -27.49 16.55 -7.19
C MET A 629 -27.19 16.89 -8.66
N LYS A 630 -25.92 17.01 -9.05
CA LYS A 630 -25.54 17.33 -10.44
C LYS A 630 -25.46 16.08 -11.32
N LEU A 631 -25.98 16.20 -12.54
CA LEU A 631 -26.02 15.14 -13.53
C LEU A 631 -24.96 15.36 -14.60
N ALA A 632 -24.05 14.40 -14.79
CA ALA A 632 -23.05 14.44 -15.85
C ALA A 632 -23.51 13.61 -17.06
N SER A 633 -23.32 14.17 -18.25
CA SER A 633 -23.70 13.52 -19.48
C SER A 633 -22.72 13.75 -20.60
N ALA A 634 -22.56 12.75 -21.47
CA ALA A 634 -21.60 12.80 -22.54
C ALA A 634 -22.18 12.29 -23.86
N SER A 635 -22.01 13.10 -24.92
CA SER A 635 -22.40 12.72 -26.28
C SER A 635 -21.26 12.14 -27.11
N LEU A 636 -21.62 11.37 -28.14
CA LEU A 636 -20.71 10.87 -29.18
C LEU A 636 -19.95 12.01 -29.90
N GLU A 637 -20.59 13.18 -29.95
CA GLU A 637 -20.22 14.55 -30.33
C GLU A 637 -18.89 15.20 -29.90
N GLY A 638 -18.97 15.78 -28.73
CA GLY A 638 -18.07 16.80 -28.23
C GLY A 638 -18.31 17.07 -26.76
N ILE A 639 -19.56 16.86 -26.38
CA ILE A 639 -20.24 17.81 -25.57
C ILE A 639 -20.51 17.10 -24.25
N ILE A 640 -20.01 17.68 -23.19
CA ILE A 640 -20.34 17.29 -21.84
C ILE A 640 -21.23 18.37 -21.31
N ARG A 641 -22.33 17.94 -20.73
CA ARG A 641 -23.21 18.83 -20.01
C ARG A 641 -23.31 18.28 -18.62
N LEU A 642 -22.97 19.16 -17.70
CA LEU A 642 -23.37 19.00 -16.34
C LEU A 642 -24.64 19.81 -16.16
N TRP A 643 -25.62 19.13 -15.61
CA TRP A 643 -26.93 19.67 -15.40
C TRP A 643 -27.10 19.82 -13.90
N ASP A 644 -27.41 21.03 -13.49
CA ASP A 644 -28.01 21.25 -12.19
C ASP A 644 -29.52 21.04 -12.35
N PRO A 645 -30.11 19.97 -11.79
CA PRO A 645 -31.55 19.78 -11.87
C PRO A 645 -32.33 20.85 -11.11
N ALA A 646 -31.73 21.56 -10.14
CA ALA A 646 -32.40 22.52 -9.27
C ALA A 646 -32.56 23.93 -9.88
N GLU A 647 -31.68 24.37 -10.78
CA GLU A 647 -31.80 25.67 -11.45
C GLU A 647 -32.39 25.55 -12.86
N ASP A 648 -33.34 26.42 -13.24
CA ASP A 648 -33.84 26.58 -14.63
C ASP A 648 -32.80 27.19 -15.60
N SER A 649 -31.54 27.26 -15.17
CA SER A 649 -30.43 27.79 -15.95
C SER A 649 -30.00 26.82 -17.07
N GLU A 650 -29.46 27.38 -18.15
CA GLU A 650 -28.83 26.62 -19.22
C GLU A 650 -27.76 25.68 -18.63
N ALA A 651 -27.69 24.45 -19.12
CA ALA A 651 -26.65 23.50 -18.74
C ALA A 651 -25.30 24.20 -18.84
N LEU A 652 -24.44 24.03 -17.84
CA LEU A 652 -23.06 24.45 -18.01
C LEU A 652 -22.44 23.53 -19.06
N GLU A 653 -22.24 24.10 -20.25
CA GLU A 653 -21.79 23.39 -21.42
C GLU A 653 -20.28 23.39 -21.53
N ALA A 654 -19.72 22.21 -21.36
CA ALA A 654 -18.33 21.93 -21.64
C ALA A 654 -18.23 21.35 -23.05
N LYS A 655 -17.95 22.22 -24.03
CA LYS A 655 -17.64 21.76 -25.38
C LYS A 655 -16.19 21.34 -25.45
N ILE A 656 -15.96 20.04 -25.58
CA ILE A 656 -14.63 19.54 -25.89
C ILE A 656 -14.40 19.75 -27.38
N ASN A 657 -13.37 20.51 -27.72
CA ASN A 657 -12.83 20.53 -29.08
C ASN A 657 -12.11 19.19 -29.30
N ARG A 658 -12.82 18.26 -29.95
CA ARG A 658 -12.30 16.94 -30.31
C ARG A 658 -11.72 16.97 -31.72
N ASN A 659 -10.65 16.21 -31.94
CA ASN A 659 -10.21 15.85 -33.28
C ASN A 659 -10.79 14.49 -33.71
N SER A 660 -11.39 13.72 -32.78
CA SER A 660 -12.05 12.43 -33.07
C SER A 660 -13.45 12.29 -32.43
N GLY A 661 -14.42 11.83 -33.21
CA GLY A 661 -15.85 11.71 -32.83
C GLY A 661 -16.20 10.47 -31.98
N TYR A 662 -15.36 10.10 -31.01
CA TYR A 662 -15.63 8.94 -30.15
C TYR A 662 -15.51 9.31 -28.66
N ILE A 663 -16.62 9.24 -27.93
CA ILE A 663 -16.60 9.06 -26.47
C ILE A 663 -16.88 7.60 -26.17
N GLY A 664 -15.95 6.97 -25.42
CA GLY A 664 -16.08 5.58 -25.01
C GLY A 664 -16.85 5.41 -23.70
N LEU A 665 -16.45 6.14 -22.65
CA LEU A 665 -16.87 5.86 -21.27
C LEU A 665 -16.89 7.14 -20.41
N LEU A 666 -17.88 7.25 -19.51
CA LEU A 666 -17.97 8.28 -18.48
C LEU A 666 -18.07 7.63 -17.09
N ARG A 667 -17.31 8.15 -16.12
CA ARG A 667 -17.36 7.72 -14.72
C ARG A 667 -17.36 8.93 -13.79
N VAL A 668 -18.02 8.78 -12.65
CA VAL A 668 -18.02 9.77 -11.56
C VAL A 668 -17.24 9.16 -10.39
N SER A 669 -16.47 10.01 -9.73
CA SER A 669 -15.73 9.66 -8.51
C SER A 669 -16.67 9.31 -7.35
N PRO A 670 -16.34 8.35 -6.47
CA PRO A 670 -17.17 7.98 -5.32
C PRO A 670 -17.36 9.09 -4.27
N ASP A 671 -16.44 10.06 -4.22
CA ASP A 671 -16.51 11.28 -3.41
C ASP A 671 -17.18 12.47 -4.15
N LEU A 672 -17.53 12.25 -5.43
CA LEU A 672 -18.52 13.01 -6.18
C LEU A 672 -18.08 14.42 -6.60
N LYS A 673 -16.78 14.68 -6.49
CA LYS A 673 -16.14 15.95 -6.86
C LYS A 673 -15.62 15.97 -8.29
N TYR A 674 -15.43 14.80 -8.91
CA TYR A 674 -14.80 14.67 -10.22
C TYR A 674 -15.54 13.74 -11.17
N ILE A 675 -15.50 14.09 -12.46
CA ILE A 675 -15.96 13.27 -13.58
C ILE A 675 -14.77 12.97 -14.47
N ALA A 676 -14.60 11.71 -14.86
CA ALA A 676 -13.60 11.27 -15.83
C ALA A 676 -14.26 10.81 -17.11
N ILE A 677 -13.70 11.26 -18.24
CA ILE A 677 -14.34 11.17 -19.55
C ILE A 677 -13.32 10.69 -20.55
N ASP A 678 -13.58 9.54 -21.17
CA ASP A 678 -12.78 9.04 -22.29
C ASP A 678 -13.18 9.71 -23.59
N LEU A 679 -12.23 10.39 -24.25
CA LEU A 679 -12.39 11.03 -25.56
C LEU A 679 -11.68 10.26 -26.68
N GLY A 680 -11.46 8.97 -26.48
CA GLY A 680 -10.84 8.14 -27.50
C GLY A 680 -9.38 8.52 -27.73
N ARG A 681 -9.05 8.99 -28.94
CA ARG A 681 -7.66 9.38 -29.29
C ARG A 681 -7.21 10.66 -28.59
N ASP A 682 -8.15 11.50 -28.17
CA ASP A 682 -7.87 12.78 -27.50
C ASP A 682 -7.62 12.60 -25.98
N GLY A 683 -7.80 11.38 -25.46
CA GLY A 683 -7.48 10.97 -24.10
C GLY A 683 -8.55 11.26 -23.05
N ILE A 684 -8.18 11.25 -21.76
CA ILE A 684 -9.14 11.44 -20.67
C ILE A 684 -9.18 12.90 -20.27
N GLN A 685 -10.37 13.41 -19.99
CA GLN A 685 -10.50 14.66 -19.27
C GLN A 685 -11.17 14.43 -17.92
N ILE A 686 -10.56 15.02 -16.89
CA ILE A 686 -11.08 15.08 -15.53
C ILE A 686 -11.64 16.47 -15.34
N TRP A 687 -12.90 16.52 -14.97
CA TRP A 687 -13.67 17.74 -14.78
C TRP A 687 -14.11 17.81 -13.33
N ASP A 688 -13.98 19.00 -12.75
CA ASP A 688 -14.53 19.32 -11.44
C ASP A 688 -16.04 19.46 -11.57
N THR A 689 -16.78 18.79 -10.71
CA THR A 689 -18.26 18.78 -10.74
C THR A 689 -18.87 20.11 -10.28
N ALA A 690 -18.13 20.89 -9.48
CA ALA A 690 -18.58 22.17 -8.97
C ALA A 690 -18.38 23.30 -9.99
N THR A 691 -17.23 23.35 -10.66
CA THR A 691 -16.86 24.47 -11.54
C THR A 691 -17.01 24.19 -13.03
N LEU A 692 -17.12 22.91 -13.45
CA LEU A 692 -17.07 22.52 -14.86
C LEU A 692 -15.85 23.04 -15.60
N GLU A 693 -14.79 23.32 -14.86
CA GLU A 693 -13.51 23.53 -15.47
C GLU A 693 -12.84 22.18 -15.63
N LYS A 694 -12.19 22.04 -16.78
CA LYS A 694 -11.24 20.97 -16.98
C LYS A 694 -10.13 21.13 -15.95
N THR A 695 -10.23 20.39 -14.86
CA THR A 695 -9.17 20.29 -13.85
C THR A 695 -7.93 19.68 -14.50
N LYS A 696 -8.14 18.67 -15.37
CA LYS A 696 -7.04 17.95 -15.99
C LYS A 696 -7.40 17.35 -17.35
N SER A 697 -6.45 17.35 -18.27
CA SER A 697 -6.42 16.39 -19.38
C SER A 697 -5.27 15.44 -19.25
N LEU A 698 -5.55 14.20 -19.61
CA LEU A 698 -4.64 13.09 -19.80
C LEU A 698 -4.61 12.80 -21.29
N GLU A 699 -3.57 13.25 -21.99
CA GLU A 699 -3.38 12.90 -23.41
C GLU A 699 -2.88 11.46 -23.53
N ILE A 700 -3.74 10.58 -24.05
CA ILE A 700 -3.52 9.13 -24.03
C ILE A 700 -3.26 8.59 -25.44
N GLY A 701 -3.78 9.25 -26.49
CA GLY A 701 -3.47 8.98 -27.91
C GLY A 701 -4.17 7.76 -28.51
N VAL A 702 -4.97 7.01 -27.72
CA VAL A 702 -5.56 5.73 -28.10
C VAL A 702 -6.90 5.55 -27.38
N PRO A 703 -7.94 4.99 -28.02
CA PRO A 703 -9.22 4.74 -27.36
C PRO A 703 -9.10 3.79 -26.17
N LEU A 704 -9.90 4.07 -25.14
CA LEU A 704 -9.90 3.31 -23.90
C LEU A 704 -10.97 2.22 -23.89
N GLU A 705 -10.73 1.19 -23.11
CA GLU A 705 -11.67 0.08 -22.93
C GLU A 705 -12.39 0.14 -21.58
N SER A 706 -11.78 0.79 -20.58
CA SER A 706 -12.31 0.88 -19.23
C SER A 706 -11.73 2.09 -18.51
N ILE A 707 -12.54 2.68 -17.62
CA ILE A 707 -12.16 3.75 -16.68
C ILE A 707 -12.78 3.42 -15.32
N ALA A 708 -12.03 3.64 -14.24
CA ALA A 708 -12.52 3.53 -12.86
C ALA A 708 -11.87 4.60 -11.96
N PHE A 709 -12.63 5.07 -10.97
CA PHE A 709 -12.13 5.92 -9.88
C PHE A 709 -11.86 5.08 -8.63
N SER A 710 -10.90 5.50 -7.81
CA SER A 710 -10.69 4.96 -6.46
C SER A 710 -11.81 5.33 -5.50
N PRO A 711 -12.04 4.55 -4.43
CA PRO A 711 -13.04 4.84 -3.38
C PRO A 711 -12.87 6.21 -2.74
N ASP A 712 -11.64 6.74 -2.70
CA ASP A 712 -11.30 8.05 -2.15
C ASP A 712 -11.31 9.18 -3.20
N GLY A 713 -11.65 8.90 -4.47
CA GLY A 713 -11.74 9.89 -5.57
C GLY A 713 -10.39 10.44 -6.08
N LYS A 714 -9.28 10.10 -5.44
CA LYS A 714 -7.93 10.66 -5.72
C LYS A 714 -7.22 10.01 -6.90
N TRP A 715 -7.66 8.84 -7.33
CA TRP A 715 -6.97 8.06 -8.36
C TRP A 715 -7.93 7.69 -9.47
N LEU A 716 -7.43 7.75 -10.70
CA LEU A 716 -8.14 7.31 -11.88
C LEU A 716 -7.32 6.22 -12.59
N ALA A 717 -7.91 5.05 -12.76
CA ALA A 717 -7.34 3.97 -13.55
C ALA A 717 -8.04 3.86 -14.90
N PHE A 718 -7.26 3.61 -15.96
CA PHE A 718 -7.78 3.43 -17.31
C PHE A 718 -6.96 2.44 -18.14
N THR A 719 -7.60 1.83 -19.13
CA THR A 719 -6.96 0.84 -20.04
C THR A 719 -7.01 1.32 -21.48
N LYS A 720 -5.85 1.33 -22.16
CA LYS A 720 -5.77 1.55 -23.61
C LYS A 720 -6.02 0.24 -24.36
N SER A 721 -6.60 0.32 -25.56
CA SER A 721 -6.79 -0.85 -26.46
C SER A 721 -5.53 -1.70 -26.71
N THR A 722 -4.34 -1.14 -26.48
CA THR A 722 -3.06 -1.86 -26.51
C THR A 722 -2.67 -2.36 -25.12
N SER A 723 -3.37 -3.36 -24.58
CA SER A 723 -2.92 -4.30 -23.52
C SER A 723 -2.22 -3.71 -22.26
N SER A 724 -2.33 -2.39 -22.02
CA SER A 724 -1.51 -1.61 -21.08
C SER A 724 -2.42 -0.74 -20.23
N ARG A 725 -2.16 -0.72 -18.92
CA ARG A 725 -2.92 0.04 -17.92
C ARG A 725 -2.18 1.28 -17.51
N TYR A 726 -2.95 2.28 -17.15
CA TYR A 726 -2.41 3.58 -16.80
C TYR A 726 -3.19 4.11 -15.61
N TYR A 727 -2.46 4.75 -14.72
CA TYR A 727 -3.02 5.37 -13.54
C TYR A 727 -2.64 6.82 -13.58
N ALA A 728 -3.65 7.65 -13.42
CA ALA A 728 -3.48 9.06 -13.23
C ALA A 728 -3.81 9.37 -11.78
N ASP A 729 -2.90 10.10 -11.14
CA ASP A 729 -3.29 10.96 -10.04
C ASP A 729 -4.36 11.88 -10.60
N THR A 730 -5.53 11.93 -9.98
CA THR A 730 -6.48 12.98 -10.33
C THR A 730 -5.85 14.34 -9.97
N GLY A 731 -4.86 14.37 -9.06
CA GLY A 731 -4.06 15.53 -8.69
C GLY A 731 -4.82 16.46 -7.74
N ILE A 732 -5.74 15.89 -6.99
CA ILE A 732 -6.70 16.57 -6.12
C ILE A 732 -6.35 16.32 -4.66
#